data_AF-A0A0E0B238-F1
#
_entry.id   AF-A0A0E0B238-F1
#
_cell.length_a   1.000
_cell.length_b   1.000
_cell.length_c   1.000
_cell.angle_alpha   90.00
_cell.angle_beta   90.00
_cell.angle_gamma   90.00
#
_symmetry.space_group_name_H-M   'P 1'
#
loop_
_entity.id
_entity.type
_entity.pdbx_description
1 polymer ?
#
loop_
_entity_poly.entity_id
_entity_poly.type
_entity_poly.pdbx_seq_one_letter_code
_entity_poly.pdbx_strand_id
1 'polypeptide(L)'
;MEESMTKPTTMAIFLSIVLLSMAQLPSLVAGTGRPRVIIIGAGISGISAGKRLSEAGITDILILEATDHIGGRMHKQRFAGVNVEIGTNWVEGVNGEKMNPIWPIVNSTLKLRNFLSDFDSLAQNVYKDGGLCDAAYVQKRIDLADEADKSGENLSATLHPSGRDDMSILSMQRLNNHLPNGPSSPVDMVVDYFTYDYEFAEPPRVTSLRNTVPLPTFTDFGDDNYFVADQRGYEAVVYYLAGQYLEADMSGNIVDARLQLNKVVREISYSSTGVTVKTEDNSTYQADYVMVSASLGVLQSDLIQFKPQLPSWKILAIYQFDMAVYTKIFVKFPKKFWPEGEGREFFLYASTRRGYYGIWQEFEKQYPDANVLLVTVTDEESRRIEQQPDSQTKAEIMEVVRSMFPDEDVPDATDILVPRWWSDRFFQGSFSNWPIGVSRYEHDQLRAPVGRVYFTGEHTSERYNGYVHGAYLAGIDSAEILINCVQKNIGGLCNEAYVQKRMDRADEVDKSGQNLSATLHPSGRDDMSILSMQRLNDHLPNGPSSPVEMAVDYFTYDYEFAEPPRVTSLQNTVPLPTFTDFGDDTYFVADHRGYESVVHHLAGQYLNADRSGNIADARLKLNKVVREISYSSTGVTVKTEDNSTYQADYVMVSASLGVLQSDLIQFKPQLTAWKILAIYQFDMAVYTKIFVKFPKRFWPEGAGREFFLYASTRRGYYGVWQQPDSQTKAEIMEVVRSMFPDEDVPDATDILVPRWWSDSASQY
;
A
#
# COMPACT_ATOMS: atom_id res chain seq x y z
N MET A 1 -47.50 -28.19 -72.32
CA MET A 1 -47.00 -26.89 -72.82
C MET A 1 -46.77 -25.99 -71.62
N GLU A 2 -45.76 -25.13 -71.75
CA GLU A 2 -45.09 -24.29 -70.74
C GLU A 2 -45.96 -23.57 -69.70
N GLU A 3 -45.34 -23.50 -68.52
CA GLU A 3 -45.18 -22.43 -67.53
C GLU A 3 -46.22 -21.32 -67.23
N SER A 4 -46.38 -21.19 -65.90
CA SER A 4 -46.62 -19.99 -65.08
C SER A 4 -48.03 -19.39 -65.02
N MET A 5 -48.63 -19.33 -63.81
CA MET A 5 -48.66 -18.12 -62.96
C MET A 5 -49.63 -18.22 -61.75
N THR A 6 -49.12 -17.85 -60.57
CA THR A 6 -49.72 -17.07 -59.46
C THR A 6 -50.90 -17.54 -58.57
N LYS A 7 -50.61 -17.46 -57.24
CA LYS A 7 -51.43 -17.19 -56.01
C LYS A 7 -52.46 -18.25 -55.58
N PRO A 8 -52.60 -18.52 -54.25
CA PRO A 8 -53.60 -17.83 -53.40
C PRO A 8 -53.12 -17.55 -51.95
N THR A 9 -53.61 -16.58 -51.15
CA THR A 9 -54.94 -16.24 -50.57
C THR A 9 -55.42 -17.10 -49.40
N THR A 10 -55.69 -16.42 -48.26
CA THR A 10 -56.71 -16.67 -47.20
C THR A 10 -56.61 -17.96 -46.37
N MET A 11 -56.75 -17.96 -45.04
CA MET A 11 -58.00 -17.69 -44.31
C MET A 11 -57.73 -17.78 -42.80
N ALA A 12 -58.42 -16.93 -42.03
CA ALA A 12 -58.37 -16.85 -40.57
C ALA A 12 -59.34 -17.85 -39.89
N ILE A 13 -59.19 -17.93 -38.57
CA ILE A 13 -60.02 -18.59 -37.53
C ILE A 13 -59.44 -19.92 -37.04
N PHE A 14 -58.63 -19.85 -35.97
CA PHE A 14 -58.63 -20.73 -34.78
C PHE A 14 -57.38 -20.40 -33.93
N LEU A 15 -57.53 -19.63 -32.84
CA LEU A 15 -56.89 -19.82 -31.52
C LEU A 15 -57.10 -18.57 -30.65
N SER A 16 -58.15 -18.60 -29.83
CA SER A 16 -58.49 -17.53 -28.88
C SER A 16 -58.32 -17.98 -27.41
N ILE A 17 -57.36 -18.88 -27.11
CA ILE A 17 -57.13 -19.41 -25.73
C ILE A 17 -55.61 -19.45 -25.36
N VAL A 18 -54.78 -18.49 -25.79
CA VAL A 18 -53.37 -18.40 -25.32
C VAL A 18 -52.94 -16.99 -24.90
N LEU A 19 -53.80 -15.97 -24.97
CA LEU A 19 -53.40 -14.56 -24.76
C LEU A 19 -53.69 -14.00 -23.35
N LEU A 20 -53.82 -14.84 -22.32
CA LEU A 20 -54.08 -14.39 -20.94
C LEU A 20 -53.38 -15.28 -19.88
N SER A 21 -52.04 -15.39 -19.94
CA SER A 21 -51.23 -15.86 -18.79
C SER A 21 -49.72 -15.56 -18.89
N MET A 22 -49.32 -14.44 -19.49
CA MET A 22 -47.92 -13.95 -19.40
C MET A 22 -47.89 -12.46 -19.10
N ALA A 23 -48.38 -12.10 -17.91
CA ALA A 23 -48.05 -10.84 -17.27
C ALA A 23 -47.51 -11.20 -15.87
N GLN A 24 -46.28 -10.76 -15.59
CA GLN A 24 -45.44 -11.01 -14.40
C GLN A 24 -44.38 -12.11 -14.52
N LEU A 25 -43.37 -11.82 -15.35
CA LEU A 25 -41.98 -12.10 -15.03
C LEU A 25 -41.23 -10.77 -15.21
N PRO A 26 -40.52 -10.23 -14.19
CA PRO A 26 -39.63 -9.11 -14.42
C PRO A 26 -38.56 -9.59 -15.39
N SER A 27 -38.50 -8.96 -16.56
CA SER A 27 -37.44 -9.19 -17.53
C SER A 27 -36.12 -8.78 -16.89
N LEU A 28 -35.37 -9.74 -16.36
CA LEU A 28 -33.94 -9.63 -16.11
C LEU A 28 -33.25 -9.52 -17.47
N VAL A 29 -33.34 -8.34 -18.07
CA VAL A 29 -32.43 -7.92 -19.11
C VAL A 29 -31.16 -7.51 -18.38
N ALA A 30 -30.21 -8.42 -18.25
CA ALA A 30 -28.82 -8.06 -17.97
C ALA A 30 -28.37 -7.18 -19.15
N GLY A 31 -28.40 -5.86 -18.95
CA GLY A 31 -28.01 -4.89 -19.96
C GLY A 31 -26.53 -5.08 -20.28
N THR A 32 -26.24 -5.37 -21.54
CA THR A 32 -24.91 -5.31 -22.16
C THR A 32 -24.44 -3.85 -22.32
N GLY A 33 -24.47 -3.06 -21.24
CA GLY A 33 -23.97 -1.69 -21.19
C GLY A 33 -22.49 -1.65 -20.86
N ARG A 34 -21.74 -0.73 -21.48
CA ARG A 34 -20.37 -0.41 -21.02
C ARG A 34 -20.45 0.13 -19.58
N PRO A 35 -19.48 -0.17 -18.70
CA PRO A 35 -19.54 0.24 -17.30
C PRO A 35 -19.56 1.77 -17.18
N ARG A 36 -20.32 2.27 -16.22
CA ARG A 36 -20.28 3.66 -15.78
C ARG A 36 -19.31 3.84 -14.62
N VAL A 37 -18.42 4.81 -14.72
CA VAL A 37 -17.41 5.12 -13.69
C VAL A 37 -17.54 6.57 -13.23
N ILE A 38 -17.65 6.79 -11.92
CA ILE A 38 -17.53 8.14 -11.33
C ILE A 38 -16.08 8.36 -10.91
N ILE A 39 -15.50 9.50 -11.25
CA ILE A 39 -14.19 9.95 -10.76
C ILE A 39 -14.43 11.14 -9.82
N ILE A 40 -13.87 11.08 -8.62
CA ILE A 40 -14.00 12.14 -7.62
C ILE A 40 -12.67 12.91 -7.59
N GLY A 41 -12.70 14.16 -8.02
CA GLY A 41 -11.54 15.03 -8.21
C GLY A 41 -11.06 15.06 -9.66
N ALA A 42 -10.77 16.26 -10.14
CA ALA A 42 -10.22 16.60 -11.45
C ALA A 42 -8.80 17.19 -11.33
N GLY A 43 -8.04 16.73 -10.34
CA GLY A 43 -6.59 16.87 -10.31
C GLY A 43 -5.92 15.98 -11.38
N ILE A 44 -4.59 16.04 -11.47
CA ILE A 44 -3.86 15.32 -12.54
C ILE A 44 -4.11 13.80 -12.53
N SER A 45 -4.22 13.15 -11.37
CA SER A 45 -4.52 11.72 -11.27
C SER A 45 -5.93 11.38 -11.75
N GLY A 46 -6.93 12.17 -11.37
CA GLY A 46 -8.32 12.01 -11.82
C GLY A 46 -8.47 12.20 -13.33
N ILE A 47 -7.85 13.25 -13.88
CA ILE A 47 -7.85 13.50 -15.34
C ILE A 47 -7.08 12.41 -16.10
N SER A 48 -5.94 11.97 -15.57
CA SER A 48 -5.13 10.88 -16.15
C SER A 48 -5.90 9.55 -16.15
N ALA A 49 -6.56 9.20 -15.05
CA ALA A 49 -7.41 8.02 -14.94
C ALA A 49 -8.58 8.08 -15.94
N GLY A 50 -9.27 9.22 -16.03
CA GLY A 50 -10.36 9.42 -16.99
C GLY A 50 -9.93 9.25 -18.44
N LYS A 51 -8.76 9.82 -18.79
CA LYS A 51 -8.14 9.64 -20.10
C LYS A 51 -7.85 8.17 -20.38
N ARG A 52 -7.20 7.46 -19.45
CA ARG A 52 -6.82 6.06 -19.62
C ARG A 52 -8.03 5.13 -19.74
N LEU A 53 -9.10 5.39 -18.99
CA LEU A 53 -10.39 4.70 -19.11
C LEU A 53 -11.03 4.95 -20.47
N SER A 54 -11.05 6.20 -20.93
CA SER A 54 -11.58 6.59 -22.24
C SER A 54 -10.82 5.90 -23.38
N GLU A 55 -9.49 5.83 -23.30
CA GLU A 55 -8.64 5.10 -24.26
C GLU A 55 -8.91 3.60 -24.30
N ALA A 56 -9.32 3.01 -23.17
CA ALA A 56 -9.78 1.62 -23.12
C ALA A 56 -11.20 1.44 -23.67
N GLY A 57 -11.94 2.52 -23.96
CA GLY A 57 -13.33 2.48 -24.43
C GLY A 57 -14.39 2.55 -23.33
N ILE A 58 -13.98 2.68 -22.06
CA ILE A 58 -14.87 3.01 -20.94
C ILE A 58 -15.08 4.53 -20.99
N THR A 59 -16.17 4.94 -21.65
CA THR A 59 -16.44 6.35 -22.00
C THR A 59 -17.61 6.95 -21.23
N ASP A 60 -18.42 6.11 -20.57
CA ASP A 60 -19.43 6.54 -19.60
C ASP A 60 -18.75 6.90 -18.27
N ILE A 61 -18.08 8.05 -18.29
CA ILE A 61 -17.34 8.61 -17.17
C ILE A 61 -18.09 9.85 -16.68
N LEU A 62 -18.17 10.03 -15.36
CA LEU A 62 -18.60 11.28 -14.73
C LEU A 62 -17.53 11.74 -13.74
N ILE A 63 -16.96 12.92 -13.95
CA ILE A 63 -15.95 13.54 -13.09
C ILE A 63 -16.63 14.60 -12.22
N LEU A 64 -16.55 14.44 -10.91
CA LEU A 64 -17.08 15.38 -9.92
C LEU A 64 -15.92 16.10 -9.25
N GLU A 65 -15.78 17.40 -9.51
CA GLU A 65 -14.73 18.25 -8.92
C GLU A 65 -15.36 19.18 -7.89
N ALA A 66 -14.73 19.30 -6.73
CA ALA A 66 -15.22 20.09 -5.61
C ALA A 66 -15.11 21.60 -5.89
N THR A 67 -14.03 22.03 -6.54
CA THR A 67 -13.78 23.45 -6.87
C THR A 67 -14.45 23.86 -8.19
N ASP A 68 -14.27 25.11 -8.57
CA ASP A 68 -14.76 25.70 -9.82
C ASP A 68 -13.75 25.57 -10.98
N HIS A 69 -12.71 24.74 -10.85
CA HIS A 69 -11.66 24.55 -11.85
C HIS A 69 -11.03 23.15 -11.76
N ILE A 70 -10.40 22.70 -12.84
CA ILE A 70 -9.55 21.49 -12.82
C ILE A 70 -8.10 21.84 -12.48
N GLY A 71 -7.30 20.84 -12.12
CA GLY A 71 -5.86 21.02 -11.82
C GLY A 71 -5.50 20.62 -10.39
N GLY A 72 -6.39 20.87 -9.43
CA GLY A 72 -6.18 20.56 -8.03
C GLY A 72 -4.95 21.29 -7.48
N ARG A 73 -3.95 20.53 -7.02
CA ARG A 73 -2.68 21.08 -6.48
C ARG A 73 -1.73 21.64 -7.55
N MET A 74 -2.07 21.48 -8.83
CA MET A 74 -1.48 22.25 -9.92
C MET A 74 -2.36 23.48 -10.14
N HIS A 75 -2.04 24.58 -9.47
CA HIS A 75 -2.84 25.79 -9.54
C HIS A 75 -2.00 27.06 -9.43
N LYS A 76 -2.28 27.99 -10.34
CA LYS A 76 -1.67 29.32 -10.37
C LYS A 76 -2.57 30.36 -9.70
N GLN A 77 -1.96 31.43 -9.20
CA GLN A 77 -2.66 32.62 -8.75
C GLN A 77 -1.98 33.88 -9.26
N ARG A 78 -2.77 34.92 -9.54
CA ARG A 78 -2.22 36.22 -9.93
C ARG A 78 -1.69 36.96 -8.70
N PHE A 79 -0.41 37.31 -8.72
CA PHE A 79 0.27 38.07 -7.67
C PHE A 79 1.28 39.04 -8.28
N ALA A 80 1.38 40.26 -7.75
CA ALA A 80 2.34 41.27 -8.21
C ALA A 80 2.35 41.53 -9.75
N GLY A 81 1.22 41.35 -10.42
CA GLY A 81 1.07 41.57 -11.87
C GLY A 81 1.41 40.37 -12.75
N VAL A 82 1.90 39.27 -12.19
CA VAL A 82 2.21 38.00 -12.88
C VAL A 82 1.38 36.85 -12.31
N ASN A 83 1.26 35.75 -13.04
CA ASN A 83 0.80 34.48 -12.47
C ASN A 83 1.97 33.73 -11.85
N VAL A 84 1.79 33.28 -10.60
CA VAL A 84 2.72 32.43 -9.84
C VAL A 84 2.05 31.12 -9.47
N GLU A 85 2.80 30.04 -9.28
CA GLU A 85 2.22 28.77 -8.81
C GLU A 85 2.10 28.79 -7.29
N ILE A 86 0.88 28.56 -6.79
CA ILE A 86 0.65 28.42 -5.34
C ILE A 86 0.82 26.99 -4.86
N GLY A 87 0.78 26.01 -5.77
CA GLY A 87 1.05 24.60 -5.52
C GLY A 87 2.39 24.15 -6.11
N THR A 88 2.36 23.08 -6.93
CA THR A 88 3.57 22.57 -7.59
C THR A 88 4.17 23.57 -8.57
N ASN A 89 5.50 23.64 -8.62
CA ASN A 89 6.19 24.64 -9.43
C ASN A 89 7.35 24.04 -10.27
N TRP A 90 7.72 22.78 -10.08
CA TRP A 90 8.83 22.13 -10.77
C TRP A 90 8.39 20.90 -11.57
N VAL A 91 9.07 20.68 -12.70
CA VAL A 91 9.23 19.32 -13.22
C VAL A 91 10.48 18.75 -12.57
N GLU A 92 10.27 17.81 -11.66
CA GLU A 92 11.33 17.25 -10.84
C GLU A 92 11.80 15.91 -11.38
N GLY A 93 13.11 15.77 -11.45
CA GLY A 93 13.78 14.67 -12.11
C GLY A 93 13.69 14.74 -13.63
N VAL A 94 14.75 15.29 -14.23
CA VAL A 94 14.93 15.46 -15.68
C VAL A 94 16.37 15.08 -16.04
N ASN A 95 16.60 14.72 -17.31
CA ASN A 95 17.92 14.39 -17.87
C ASN A 95 18.60 13.12 -17.32
N GLY A 96 17.84 12.21 -16.70
CA GLY A 96 18.30 10.89 -16.27
C GLY A 96 18.06 9.77 -17.29
N GLU A 97 18.15 8.53 -16.82
CA GLU A 97 18.07 7.34 -17.67
C GLU A 97 16.68 7.13 -18.28
N LYS A 98 15.63 7.43 -17.52
CA LYS A 98 14.24 7.35 -17.97
C LYS A 98 13.69 8.74 -18.21
N MET A 99 12.79 8.83 -19.19
CA MET A 99 12.07 10.06 -19.45
C MET A 99 10.96 10.25 -18.41
N ASN A 100 11.01 11.34 -17.64
CA ASN A 100 9.87 11.78 -16.84
C ASN A 100 8.67 12.03 -17.77
N PRO A 101 7.50 11.41 -17.55
CA PRO A 101 6.36 11.50 -18.47
C PRO A 101 5.79 12.92 -18.61
N ILE A 102 6.03 13.80 -17.65
CA ILE A 102 5.56 15.19 -17.67
C ILE A 102 6.48 16.09 -18.50
N TRP A 103 7.78 15.78 -18.55
CA TRP A 103 8.77 16.64 -19.19
C TRP A 103 8.51 16.89 -20.69
N PRO A 104 8.18 15.88 -21.53
CA PRO A 104 7.83 16.13 -22.93
C PRO A 104 6.60 17.01 -23.09
N ILE A 105 5.61 16.88 -22.20
CA ILE A 105 4.38 17.69 -22.24
C ILE A 105 4.72 19.16 -21.97
N VAL A 106 5.52 19.41 -20.93
CA VAL A 106 5.95 20.76 -20.54
C VAL A 106 6.87 21.38 -21.60
N ASN A 107 7.96 20.71 -21.94
CA ASN A 107 9.06 21.32 -22.70
C ASN A 107 8.84 21.26 -24.23
N SER A 108 8.24 20.19 -24.73
CA SER A 108 8.11 19.96 -26.19
C SER A 108 6.71 20.27 -26.72
N THR A 109 5.67 19.75 -26.06
CA THR A 109 4.28 19.88 -26.53
C THR A 109 3.72 21.26 -26.25
N LEU A 110 3.72 21.68 -24.99
CA LEU A 110 3.17 22.97 -24.57
C LEU A 110 4.20 24.09 -24.64
N LYS A 111 5.49 23.74 -24.59
CA LYS A 111 6.60 24.69 -24.53
C LYS A 111 6.36 25.73 -23.44
N LEU A 112 5.98 25.27 -22.25
CA LEU A 112 5.82 26.14 -21.09
C LEU A 112 7.20 26.71 -20.75
N ARG A 113 7.27 28.02 -20.57
CA ARG A 113 8.50 28.70 -20.13
C ARG A 113 8.97 28.10 -18.80
N ASN A 114 10.17 27.55 -18.79
CA ASN A 114 10.76 26.86 -17.66
C ASN A 114 12.27 27.16 -17.56
N PHE A 115 12.85 26.93 -16.39
CA PHE A 115 14.24 27.23 -16.07
C PHE A 115 14.84 26.11 -15.24
N LEU A 116 16.04 25.65 -15.58
CA LEU A 116 16.81 24.77 -14.70
C LEU A 116 17.13 25.51 -13.40
N SER A 117 16.80 24.91 -12.26
CA SER A 117 17.22 25.38 -10.95
C SER A 117 18.65 24.90 -10.68
N ASP A 118 19.50 25.84 -10.31
CA ASP A 118 20.92 25.60 -9.99
C ASP A 118 21.15 25.89 -8.50
N PHE A 119 21.66 24.88 -7.79
CA PHE A 119 21.92 24.90 -6.36
C PHE A 119 23.42 24.93 -6.01
N ASP A 120 24.32 24.93 -7.00
CA ASP A 120 25.77 24.79 -6.79
C ASP A 120 26.38 25.97 -6.01
N SER A 121 25.70 27.12 -6.04
CA SER A 121 26.14 28.35 -5.39
C SER A 121 25.57 28.57 -3.98
N LEU A 122 24.86 27.60 -3.40
CA LEU A 122 24.23 27.75 -2.08
C LEU A 122 25.21 28.17 -0.98
N ALA A 123 26.45 27.66 -1.00
CA ALA A 123 27.46 28.01 -0.01
C ALA A 123 27.76 29.52 0.07
N GLN A 124 27.58 30.25 -1.04
CA GLN A 124 27.81 31.69 -1.14
C GLN A 124 26.59 32.53 -0.74
N ASN A 125 25.49 31.89 -0.34
CA ASN A 125 24.17 32.49 -0.16
C ASN A 125 23.48 32.09 1.15
N VAL A 126 24.24 31.68 2.16
CA VAL A 126 23.69 31.42 3.51
C VAL A 126 23.87 32.64 4.39
N TYR A 127 22.76 33.21 4.84
CA TYR A 127 22.68 34.35 5.73
C TYR A 127 22.40 33.91 7.16
N LYS A 128 22.78 34.74 8.11
CA LYS A 128 22.41 34.67 9.52
C LYS A 128 22.03 36.07 9.99
N ASP A 129 21.70 36.21 11.26
CA ASP A 129 21.55 37.55 11.84
C ASP A 129 22.85 38.35 11.68
N GLY A 130 22.74 39.51 11.02
CA GLY A 130 23.87 40.39 10.75
C GLY A 130 24.61 40.11 9.45
N GLY A 131 24.04 39.36 8.51
CA GLY A 131 24.54 39.24 7.13
C GLY A 131 25.02 37.84 6.73
N LEU A 132 25.87 37.80 5.71
CA LEU A 132 26.31 36.56 5.06
C LEU A 132 27.25 35.74 5.96
N CYS A 133 27.13 34.42 5.90
CA CYS A 133 28.09 33.47 6.47
C CYS A 133 29.36 33.40 5.61
N ASP A 134 30.47 32.95 6.22
CA ASP A 134 31.69 32.65 5.47
C ASP A 134 31.45 31.45 4.53
N ALA A 135 31.62 31.65 3.23
CA ALA A 135 31.26 30.64 2.23
C ALA A 135 32.09 29.36 2.33
N ALA A 136 33.37 29.47 2.69
CA ALA A 136 34.24 28.29 2.87
C ALA A 136 33.81 27.45 4.08
N TYR A 137 33.38 28.10 5.16
CA TYR A 137 32.77 27.42 6.29
C TYR A 137 31.48 26.71 5.90
N VAL A 138 30.58 27.37 5.18
CA VAL A 138 29.29 26.79 4.75
C VAL A 138 29.50 25.62 3.80
N GLN A 139 30.39 25.74 2.80
CA GLN A 139 30.69 24.65 1.88
C GLN A 139 31.12 23.39 2.64
N LYS A 140 31.97 23.53 3.65
CA LYS A 140 32.37 22.41 4.51
C LYS A 140 31.20 21.76 5.24
N ARG A 141 30.13 22.51 5.56
CA ARG A 141 28.92 21.95 6.20
C ARG A 141 28.06 21.20 5.19
N ILE A 142 27.94 21.73 3.97
CA ILE A 142 27.26 21.06 2.85
C ILE A 142 27.97 19.75 2.51
N ASP A 143 29.30 19.78 2.31
CA ASP A 143 30.09 18.57 2.01
C ASP A 143 29.89 17.47 3.08
N LEU A 144 29.82 17.86 4.36
CA LEU A 144 29.55 16.91 5.46
C LEU A 144 28.12 16.35 5.43
N ALA A 145 27.14 17.14 5.02
CA ALA A 145 25.77 16.68 4.86
C ALA A 145 25.65 15.70 3.69
N ASP A 146 26.30 16.00 2.55
CA ASP A 146 26.32 15.15 1.37
C ASP A 146 27.04 13.82 1.63
N GLU A 147 28.15 13.84 2.37
CA GLU A 147 28.83 12.61 2.82
C GLU A 147 27.92 11.73 3.69
N ALA A 148 27.15 12.35 4.59
CA ALA A 148 26.21 11.65 5.46
C ALA A 148 25.03 11.07 4.66
N ASP A 149 24.50 11.80 3.68
CA ASP A 149 23.39 11.36 2.82
C ASP A 149 23.81 10.17 1.95
N LYS A 150 24.98 10.26 1.31
CA LYS A 150 25.58 9.15 0.54
C LYS A 150 25.82 7.90 1.39
N SER A 151 26.22 8.07 2.65
CA SER A 151 26.31 6.93 3.59
C SER A 151 24.92 6.37 3.91
N GLY A 152 23.91 7.23 4.00
CA GLY A 152 22.49 6.86 4.10
C GLY A 152 21.99 6.04 2.91
N GLU A 153 22.32 6.40 1.67
CA GLU A 153 21.97 5.63 0.48
C GLU A 153 22.56 4.21 0.54
N ASN A 154 23.84 4.11 0.90
CA ASN A 154 24.52 2.83 1.04
C ASN A 154 23.88 1.97 2.12
N LEU A 155 23.51 2.56 3.26
CA LEU A 155 22.81 1.86 4.34
C LEU A 155 21.44 1.39 3.88
N SER A 156 20.66 2.28 3.26
CA SER A 156 19.31 2.04 2.75
C SER A 156 19.27 0.84 1.79
N ALA A 157 20.25 0.73 0.90
CA ALA A 157 20.39 -0.39 -0.03
C ALA A 157 20.58 -1.76 0.66
N THR A 158 21.04 -1.78 1.93
CA THR A 158 21.19 -3.01 2.73
C THR A 158 19.96 -3.35 3.57
N LEU A 159 19.00 -2.44 3.70
CA LEU A 159 17.84 -2.63 4.56
C LEU A 159 16.87 -3.67 3.97
N HIS A 160 16.33 -4.52 4.84
CA HIS A 160 15.46 -5.60 4.40
C HIS A 160 14.19 -5.07 3.69
N PRO A 161 13.78 -5.66 2.53
CA PRO A 161 12.69 -5.13 1.74
C PRO A 161 11.31 -5.06 2.42
N SER A 162 11.12 -5.76 3.54
CA SER A 162 9.90 -5.68 4.33
C SER A 162 9.80 -4.40 5.18
N GLY A 163 10.84 -3.57 5.25
CA GLY A 163 10.91 -2.41 6.13
C GLY A 163 11.13 -2.72 7.61
N ARG A 164 11.39 -3.98 7.99
CA ARG A 164 11.58 -4.36 9.41
C ARG A 164 12.81 -3.73 10.06
N ASP A 165 13.81 -3.40 9.24
CA ASP A 165 15.08 -2.80 9.65
C ASP A 165 15.12 -1.30 9.28
N ASP A 166 13.98 -0.71 8.88
CA ASP A 166 13.89 0.70 8.51
C ASP A 166 14.11 1.62 9.71
N MET A 167 14.53 2.84 9.43
CA MET A 167 14.77 3.88 10.42
C MET A 167 14.47 5.27 9.86
N SER A 168 14.32 6.27 10.73
CA SER A 168 14.23 7.65 10.29
C SER A 168 15.56 8.13 9.68
N ILE A 169 15.52 9.10 8.77
CA ILE A 169 16.73 9.77 8.26
C ILE A 169 17.57 10.34 9.42
N LEU A 170 16.95 10.92 10.45
CA LEU A 170 17.67 11.40 11.64
C LEU A 170 18.41 10.27 12.40
N SER A 171 17.84 9.06 12.45
CA SER A 171 18.52 7.91 13.05
C SER A 171 19.78 7.55 12.27
N MET A 172 19.71 7.60 10.94
CA MET A 172 20.86 7.42 10.05
C MET A 172 21.91 8.53 10.25
N GLN A 173 21.49 9.80 10.32
CA GLN A 173 22.40 10.92 10.56
C GLN A 173 23.16 10.76 11.89
N ARG A 174 22.48 10.32 12.95
CA ARG A 174 23.11 10.03 14.25
C ARG A 174 24.10 8.87 14.18
N LEU A 175 23.74 7.81 13.43
CA LEU A 175 24.59 6.65 13.22
C LEU A 175 25.90 7.05 12.50
N ASN A 176 25.81 7.81 11.41
CA ASN A 176 26.97 8.23 10.63
C ASN A 176 27.86 9.21 11.40
N ASN A 177 27.25 10.20 12.05
CA ASN A 177 28.00 11.25 12.75
C ASN A 177 28.48 10.85 14.15
N HIS A 178 28.06 9.70 14.67
CA HIS A 178 28.37 9.24 16.03
C HIS A 178 27.97 10.28 17.11
N LEU A 179 26.83 10.95 16.89
CA LEU A 179 26.30 11.99 17.77
C LEU A 179 24.94 11.60 18.36
N PRO A 180 24.60 12.08 19.57
CA PRO A 180 23.29 11.82 20.18
C PRO A 180 22.15 12.60 19.50
N ASN A 181 22.48 13.55 18.63
CA ASN A 181 21.58 14.45 17.93
C ASN A 181 21.95 14.58 16.44
N GLY A 182 21.00 15.09 15.65
CA GLY A 182 21.27 15.50 14.26
C GLY A 182 21.86 16.91 14.17
N PRO A 183 21.83 17.51 12.98
CA PRO A 183 22.19 18.91 12.73
C PRO A 183 21.61 19.87 13.78
N SER A 184 22.47 20.65 14.44
CA SER A 184 22.08 21.46 15.62
C SER A 184 22.64 22.88 15.65
N SER A 185 23.67 23.20 14.86
CA SER A 185 24.06 24.60 14.66
C SER A 185 23.10 25.25 13.65
N PRO A 186 22.90 26.58 13.68
CA PRO A 186 21.98 27.26 12.74
C PRO A 186 22.27 26.96 11.26
N VAL A 187 23.55 26.90 10.88
CA VAL A 187 23.96 26.58 9.50
C VAL A 187 23.67 25.11 9.18
N ASP A 188 23.99 24.18 10.08
CA ASP A 188 23.69 22.76 9.85
C ASP A 188 22.19 22.52 9.74
N MET A 189 21.39 23.18 10.58
CA MET A 189 19.94 23.03 10.58
C MET A 189 19.30 23.53 9.29
N VAL A 190 19.76 24.65 8.71
CA VAL A 190 19.19 25.17 7.46
C VAL A 190 19.68 24.38 6.24
N VAL A 191 20.91 23.85 6.28
CA VAL A 191 21.41 22.91 5.25
C VAL A 191 20.59 21.62 5.30
N ASP A 192 20.41 21.02 6.47
CA ASP A 192 19.58 19.83 6.68
C ASP A 192 18.11 20.06 6.27
N TYR A 193 17.56 21.23 6.59
CA TYR A 193 16.23 21.62 6.16
C TYR A 193 16.14 21.77 4.63
N PHE A 194 17.16 22.33 3.98
CA PHE A 194 17.22 22.42 2.51
C PHE A 194 17.32 21.02 1.87
N THR A 195 18.10 20.11 2.44
CA THR A 195 18.27 18.75 1.90
C THR A 195 17.01 17.89 2.03
N TYR A 196 16.29 18.00 3.16
CA TYR A 196 15.18 17.08 3.46
C TYR A 196 13.82 17.77 3.55
N ASP A 197 13.63 18.76 4.43
CA ASP A 197 12.31 19.38 4.63
C ASP A 197 11.84 20.17 3.42
N TYR A 198 12.74 20.79 2.68
CA TYR A 198 12.40 21.52 1.45
C TYR A 198 11.90 20.58 0.34
N GLU A 199 12.26 19.30 0.40
CA GLU A 199 11.80 18.26 -0.52
C GLU A 199 10.55 17.53 0.01
N PHE A 200 10.62 17.03 1.25
CA PHE A 200 9.60 16.15 1.84
C PHE A 200 8.55 16.88 2.67
N ALA A 201 8.71 18.19 2.87
CA ALA A 201 7.85 19.03 3.70
C ALA A 201 7.72 18.60 5.17
N GLU A 202 8.58 17.71 5.63
CA GLU A 202 8.63 17.18 6.99
C GLU A 202 10.07 16.87 7.42
N PRO A 203 10.36 16.86 8.73
CA PRO A 203 11.73 16.72 9.21
C PRO A 203 12.29 15.29 9.06
N PRO A 204 13.63 15.13 8.93
CA PRO A 204 14.32 13.85 8.86
C PRO A 204 13.98 12.83 9.96
N ARG A 205 13.47 13.31 11.10
CA ARG A 205 13.10 12.45 12.25
C ARG A 205 11.82 11.65 12.05
N VAL A 206 10.97 12.05 11.10
CA VAL A 206 9.72 11.34 10.78
C VAL A 206 9.81 10.60 9.45
N THR A 207 10.65 11.05 8.53
CA THR A 207 10.76 10.45 7.19
C THR A 207 11.54 9.12 7.20
N SER A 208 11.00 8.12 6.50
CA SER A 208 11.59 6.79 6.31
C SER A 208 12.85 6.87 5.44
N LEU A 209 14.00 6.43 5.96
CA LEU A 209 15.25 6.36 5.20
C LEU A 209 15.08 5.44 3.98
N ARG A 210 14.53 4.24 4.18
CA ARG A 210 14.46 3.21 3.15
C ARG A 210 13.70 3.65 1.90
N ASN A 211 12.66 4.46 2.07
CA ASN A 211 11.76 4.83 0.99
C ASN A 211 12.05 6.21 0.39
N THR A 212 13.00 6.96 0.95
CA THR A 212 13.31 8.33 0.48
C THR A 212 14.79 8.57 0.16
N VAL A 213 15.71 7.72 0.61
CA VAL A 213 17.15 7.85 0.36
C VAL A 213 17.70 6.51 -0.20
N PRO A 214 18.11 6.43 -1.47
CA PRO A 214 17.93 7.45 -2.50
C PRO A 214 16.47 7.54 -2.97
N LEU A 215 16.10 8.67 -3.56
CA LEU A 215 14.73 8.92 -3.98
C LEU A 215 14.48 8.46 -5.43
N PRO A 216 13.47 7.59 -5.69
CA PRO A 216 13.22 7.07 -7.02
C PRO A 216 13.01 8.11 -8.13
N THR A 217 12.44 9.27 -7.81
CA THR A 217 12.25 10.36 -8.77
C THR A 217 13.58 10.76 -9.42
N PHE A 218 14.60 10.99 -8.61
CA PHE A 218 15.91 11.45 -9.08
C PHE A 218 16.74 10.30 -9.65
N THR A 219 16.73 9.12 -9.01
CA THR A 219 17.47 7.97 -9.55
C THR A 219 16.96 7.49 -10.91
N ASP A 220 15.66 7.59 -11.18
CA ASP A 220 15.08 7.14 -12.44
C ASP A 220 15.09 8.25 -13.50
N PHE A 221 14.73 9.47 -13.14
CA PHE A 221 14.48 10.56 -14.10
C PHE A 221 15.60 11.60 -14.19
N GLY A 222 16.60 11.55 -13.31
CA GLY A 222 17.77 12.45 -13.24
C GLY A 222 17.65 13.47 -12.12
N ASP A 223 18.73 14.19 -11.81
CA ASP A 223 18.77 15.13 -10.67
C ASP A 223 18.32 16.56 -11.04
N ASP A 224 18.12 16.84 -12.33
CA ASP A 224 17.77 18.20 -12.78
C ASP A 224 16.30 18.54 -12.49
N ASN A 225 16.10 19.72 -11.91
CA ASN A 225 14.78 20.26 -11.58
C ASN A 225 14.49 21.52 -12.40
N TYR A 226 13.37 21.53 -13.13
CA TYR A 226 12.98 22.66 -13.97
C TYR A 226 11.79 23.44 -13.39
N PHE A 227 12.04 24.68 -12.96
CA PHE A 227 11.04 25.63 -12.47
C PHE A 227 10.16 26.13 -13.61
N VAL A 228 8.85 25.87 -13.55
CA VAL A 228 7.86 26.35 -14.53
C VAL A 228 7.43 27.78 -14.18
N ALA A 229 7.66 28.74 -15.09
CA ALA A 229 7.34 30.17 -14.91
C ALA A 229 6.62 30.73 -16.15
N ASP A 230 5.58 30.01 -16.58
CA ASP A 230 4.75 30.38 -17.72
C ASP A 230 3.43 30.99 -17.26
N GLN A 231 2.97 32.06 -17.91
CA GLN A 231 1.72 32.73 -17.53
C GLN A 231 0.46 31.87 -17.76
N ARG A 232 0.56 30.82 -18.59
CA ARG A 232 -0.49 29.80 -18.72
C ARG A 232 -0.63 28.95 -17.45
N GLY A 233 0.41 28.90 -16.62
CA GLY A 233 0.51 28.06 -15.42
C GLY A 233 0.85 26.61 -15.74
N TYR A 234 1.42 25.91 -14.76
CA TYR A 234 1.76 24.50 -14.86
C TYR A 234 0.50 23.63 -14.99
N GLU A 235 -0.63 24.11 -14.44
CA GLU A 235 -1.97 23.53 -14.62
C GLU A 235 -2.35 23.30 -16.10
N ALA A 236 -1.74 24.03 -17.05
CA ALA A 236 -1.94 23.82 -18.49
C ALA A 236 -1.65 22.38 -18.95
N VAL A 237 -0.81 21.63 -18.23
CA VAL A 237 -0.61 20.18 -18.45
C VAL A 237 -1.91 19.40 -18.22
N VAL A 238 -2.64 19.72 -17.14
CA VAL A 238 -3.91 19.07 -16.80
C VAL A 238 -4.99 19.41 -17.84
N TYR A 239 -5.07 20.68 -18.25
CA TYR A 239 -5.99 21.11 -19.32
C TYR A 239 -5.67 20.42 -20.66
N TYR A 240 -4.39 20.28 -20.99
CA TYR A 240 -3.96 19.55 -22.18
C TYR A 240 -4.41 18.08 -22.14
N LEU A 241 -4.21 17.39 -21.02
CA LEU A 241 -4.65 16.00 -20.86
C LEU A 241 -6.18 15.86 -20.90
N ALA A 242 -6.91 16.79 -20.25
CA ALA A 242 -8.37 16.81 -20.27
C ALA A 242 -8.92 16.97 -21.70
N GLY A 243 -8.38 17.91 -22.47
CA GLY A 243 -8.80 18.18 -23.85
C GLY A 243 -8.52 17.06 -24.85
N GLN A 244 -7.80 16.00 -24.47
CA GLN A 244 -7.59 14.82 -25.32
C GLN A 244 -8.77 13.85 -25.33
N TYR A 245 -9.67 13.93 -24.34
CA TYR A 245 -10.82 13.02 -24.25
C TYR A 245 -12.12 13.69 -23.80
N LEU A 246 -12.07 14.91 -23.25
CA LEU A 246 -13.23 15.73 -22.93
C LEU A 246 -13.41 16.81 -24.01
N GLU A 247 -14.65 17.07 -24.39
CA GLU A 247 -15.00 18.14 -25.33
C GLU A 247 -14.58 19.52 -24.79
N ALA A 248 -13.90 20.29 -25.64
CA ALA A 248 -13.47 21.65 -25.35
C ALA A 248 -14.06 22.63 -26.38
N ASP A 249 -14.33 23.86 -25.95
CA ASP A 249 -14.74 24.95 -26.84
C ASP A 249 -13.55 25.51 -27.64
N MET A 250 -13.84 26.45 -28.55
CA MET A 250 -12.80 27.10 -29.36
C MET A 250 -11.80 27.94 -28.55
N SER A 251 -12.12 28.27 -27.30
CA SER A 251 -11.24 28.98 -26.37
C SER A 251 -10.39 28.03 -25.52
N GLY A 252 -10.58 26.70 -25.68
CA GLY A 252 -9.87 25.67 -24.93
C GLY A 252 -10.47 25.35 -23.57
N ASN A 253 -11.64 25.90 -23.23
CA ASN A 253 -12.33 25.55 -22.00
C ASN A 253 -13.02 24.20 -22.16
N ILE A 254 -12.93 23.33 -21.17
CA ILE A 254 -13.64 22.06 -21.17
C ILE A 254 -15.14 22.33 -20.97
N VAL A 255 -15.96 21.93 -21.95
CA VAL A 255 -17.43 22.10 -21.95
C VAL A 255 -18.18 20.77 -21.88
N ASP A 256 -17.43 19.67 -21.76
CA ASP A 256 -17.95 18.31 -21.70
C ASP A 256 -18.87 18.11 -20.48
N ALA A 257 -20.09 17.63 -20.72
CA ALA A 257 -21.07 17.38 -19.67
C ALA A 257 -20.62 16.29 -18.67
N ARG A 258 -19.62 15.48 -19.02
CA ARG A 258 -19.03 14.49 -18.12
C ARG A 258 -18.19 15.11 -17.01
N LEU A 259 -17.73 16.35 -17.16
CA LEU A 259 -17.02 17.09 -16.10
C LEU A 259 -17.99 18.03 -15.39
N GLN A 260 -18.15 17.87 -14.08
CA GLN A 260 -19.03 18.68 -13.25
C GLN A 260 -18.21 19.32 -12.13
N LEU A 261 -18.01 20.64 -12.25
CA LEU A 261 -17.36 21.48 -11.24
C LEU A 261 -18.35 21.85 -10.13
N ASN A 262 -17.86 22.31 -8.98
CA ASN A 262 -18.65 22.67 -7.80
C ASN A 262 -19.49 21.51 -7.24
N LYS A 263 -19.03 20.27 -7.42
CA LYS A 263 -19.67 19.03 -6.96
C LYS A 263 -18.84 18.39 -5.84
N VAL A 264 -18.96 18.98 -4.65
CA VAL A 264 -18.34 18.46 -3.42
C VAL A 264 -18.97 17.14 -3.02
N VAL A 265 -18.28 16.02 -3.18
CA VAL A 265 -18.76 14.70 -2.73
C VAL A 265 -18.70 14.60 -1.22
N ARG A 266 -19.78 14.13 -0.59
CA ARG A 266 -19.91 13.97 0.87
C ARG A 266 -20.18 12.55 1.32
N GLU A 267 -20.71 11.69 0.45
CA GLU A 267 -21.02 10.30 0.78
C GLU A 267 -20.79 9.39 -0.43
N ILE A 268 -20.15 8.25 -0.20
CA ILE A 268 -19.99 7.15 -1.14
C ILE A 268 -20.58 5.90 -0.50
N SER A 269 -21.71 5.46 -1.02
CA SER A 269 -22.33 4.19 -0.65
C SER A 269 -21.97 3.11 -1.68
N TYR A 270 -21.50 1.93 -1.27
CA TYR A 270 -21.05 0.88 -2.18
C TYR A 270 -21.49 -0.52 -1.74
N SER A 271 -21.71 -1.40 -2.71
CA SER A 271 -22.08 -2.80 -2.53
C SER A 271 -21.36 -3.69 -3.55
N SER A 272 -21.71 -4.98 -3.60
CA SER A 272 -21.23 -5.89 -4.66
C SER A 272 -21.80 -5.58 -6.04
N THR A 273 -22.86 -4.77 -6.15
CA THR A 273 -23.58 -4.51 -7.41
C THR A 273 -23.39 -3.10 -7.97
N GLY A 274 -22.93 -2.14 -7.17
CA GLY A 274 -22.69 -0.79 -7.67
C GLY A 274 -22.32 0.21 -6.58
N VAL A 275 -22.29 1.48 -6.96
CA VAL A 275 -21.98 2.61 -6.08
C VAL A 275 -23.02 3.73 -6.24
N THR A 276 -23.26 4.46 -5.15
CA THR A 276 -24.06 5.67 -5.11
C THR A 276 -23.24 6.78 -4.46
N VAL A 277 -23.06 7.88 -5.17
CA VAL A 277 -22.29 9.04 -4.73
C VAL A 277 -23.24 10.21 -4.51
N LYS A 278 -23.16 10.86 -3.34
CA LYS A 278 -23.93 12.06 -3.02
C LYS A 278 -23.02 13.26 -2.82
N THR A 279 -23.46 14.40 -3.34
CA THR A 279 -22.77 15.68 -3.20
C THR A 279 -23.42 16.57 -2.15
N GLU A 280 -22.69 17.61 -1.71
CA GLU A 280 -23.11 18.57 -0.68
C GLU A 280 -24.38 19.34 -1.06
N ASP A 281 -24.64 19.51 -2.35
CA ASP A 281 -25.87 20.10 -2.89
C ASP A 281 -27.06 19.12 -2.99
N ASN A 282 -26.91 17.92 -2.41
CA ASN A 282 -27.87 16.81 -2.43
C ASN A 282 -28.07 16.13 -3.80
N SER A 283 -27.26 16.42 -4.81
CA SER A 283 -27.26 15.63 -6.05
C SER A 283 -26.82 14.19 -5.74
N THR A 284 -27.41 13.22 -6.43
CA THR A 284 -27.10 11.79 -6.27
C THR A 284 -26.79 11.17 -7.62
N TYR A 285 -25.71 10.40 -7.67
CA TYR A 285 -25.21 9.76 -8.87
C TYR A 285 -25.02 8.27 -8.64
N GLN A 286 -25.39 7.44 -9.61
CA GLN A 286 -25.17 6.00 -9.59
C GLN A 286 -24.18 5.59 -10.67
N ALA A 287 -23.37 4.58 -10.38
CA ALA A 287 -22.38 4.02 -11.28
C ALA A 287 -22.03 2.58 -10.88
N ASP A 288 -21.31 1.88 -11.75
CA ASP A 288 -20.79 0.54 -11.46
C ASP A 288 -19.54 0.60 -10.58
N TYR A 289 -18.74 1.66 -10.71
CA TYR A 289 -17.50 1.87 -9.97
C TYR A 289 -17.29 3.36 -9.65
N VAL A 290 -16.49 3.62 -8.62
CA VAL A 290 -16.00 4.97 -8.29
C VAL A 290 -14.48 4.96 -8.13
N MET A 291 -13.82 5.98 -8.66
CA MET A 291 -12.40 6.25 -8.53
C MET A 291 -12.22 7.52 -7.67
N VAL A 292 -11.63 7.38 -6.50
CA VAL A 292 -11.40 8.48 -5.56
C VAL A 292 -9.99 9.03 -5.79
N SER A 293 -9.90 10.27 -6.28
CA SER A 293 -8.63 10.96 -6.55
C SER A 293 -8.29 12.09 -5.57
N ALA A 294 -9.14 12.28 -4.54
CA ALA A 294 -8.92 13.24 -3.47
C ALA A 294 -7.58 13.00 -2.75
N SER A 295 -7.03 14.05 -2.14
CA SER A 295 -5.76 13.95 -1.41
C SER A 295 -5.86 12.99 -0.22
N LEU A 296 -4.70 12.55 0.28
CA LEU A 296 -4.63 11.76 1.50
C LEU A 296 -5.23 12.52 2.69
N GLY A 297 -4.94 13.82 2.83
CA GLY A 297 -5.52 14.66 3.88
C GLY A 297 -7.06 14.71 3.83
N VAL A 298 -7.67 14.70 2.64
CA VAL A 298 -9.14 14.58 2.52
C VAL A 298 -9.63 13.21 2.98
N LEU A 299 -8.92 12.12 2.67
CA LEU A 299 -9.25 10.78 3.15
C LEU A 299 -9.07 10.61 4.67
N GLN A 300 -8.16 11.38 5.27
CA GLN A 300 -7.94 11.46 6.73
C GLN A 300 -8.94 12.40 7.42
N SER A 301 -9.64 13.24 6.67
CA SER A 301 -10.72 14.09 7.18
C SER A 301 -12.07 13.35 7.20
N ASP A 302 -13.12 14.04 7.67
CA ASP A 302 -14.50 13.56 7.63
C ASP A 302 -15.28 14.07 6.41
N LEU A 303 -14.62 14.66 5.40
CA LEU A 303 -15.30 15.25 4.24
C LEU A 303 -16.14 14.22 3.48
N ILE A 304 -15.59 13.02 3.23
CA ILE A 304 -16.24 11.94 2.47
C ILE A 304 -16.60 10.78 3.40
N GLN A 305 -17.89 10.55 3.61
CA GLN A 305 -18.38 9.40 4.35
C GLN A 305 -18.48 8.15 3.46
N PHE A 306 -17.89 7.03 3.87
CA PHE A 306 -18.02 5.73 3.20
C PHE A 306 -19.10 4.87 3.87
N LYS A 307 -20.00 4.26 3.07
CA LYS A 307 -21.08 3.36 3.52
C LYS A 307 -21.12 2.04 2.72
N PRO A 308 -20.82 0.88 3.33
CA PRO A 308 -20.34 0.69 4.70
C PRO A 308 -18.99 1.38 4.91
N GLN A 309 -18.57 1.49 6.18
CA GLN A 309 -17.26 2.05 6.50
C GLN A 309 -16.14 1.25 5.80
N LEU A 310 -15.07 1.95 5.40
CA LEU A 310 -13.88 1.28 4.89
C LEU A 310 -13.36 0.26 5.92
N PRO A 311 -12.81 -0.88 5.49
CA PRO A 311 -12.29 -1.90 6.39
C PRO A 311 -11.09 -1.37 7.19
N SER A 312 -10.87 -1.91 8.39
CA SER A 312 -9.83 -1.42 9.32
C SER A 312 -8.43 -1.39 8.72
N TRP A 313 -8.07 -2.37 7.87
CA TRP A 313 -6.77 -2.39 7.20
C TRP A 313 -6.56 -1.17 6.28
N LYS A 314 -7.63 -0.70 5.61
CA LYS A 314 -7.58 0.48 4.75
C LYS A 314 -7.49 1.75 5.57
N ILE A 315 -8.29 1.84 6.64
CA ILE A 315 -8.28 2.99 7.56
C ILE A 315 -6.90 3.16 8.19
N LEU A 316 -6.30 2.08 8.69
CA LEU A 316 -4.96 2.13 9.27
C LEU A 316 -3.92 2.62 8.26
N ALA A 317 -3.95 2.12 7.03
CA ALA A 317 -3.04 2.58 5.97
C ALA A 317 -3.22 4.09 5.67
N ILE A 318 -4.47 4.57 5.60
CA ILE A 318 -4.78 6.01 5.39
C ILE A 318 -4.22 6.87 6.52
N TYR A 319 -4.40 6.48 7.78
CA TYR A 319 -4.00 7.31 8.93
C TYR A 319 -2.54 7.15 9.37
N GLN A 320 -1.83 6.12 8.91
CA GLN A 320 -0.41 5.94 9.20
C GLN A 320 0.51 6.67 8.21
N PHE A 321 0.02 6.99 7.01
CA PHE A 321 0.79 7.74 6.01
C PHE A 321 0.61 9.24 6.22
N ASP A 322 1.65 10.03 5.94
CA ASP A 322 1.62 11.46 6.27
C ASP A 322 1.14 12.30 5.09
N MET A 323 0.29 13.30 5.40
CA MET A 323 -0.06 14.38 4.49
C MET A 323 0.69 15.64 4.95
N ALA A 324 1.83 15.89 4.33
CA ALA A 324 2.70 17.01 4.64
C ALA A 324 2.14 18.34 4.13
N VAL A 325 2.65 19.45 4.67
CA VAL A 325 2.24 20.82 4.30
C VAL A 325 3.45 21.64 3.90
N TYR A 326 3.39 22.21 2.71
CA TYR A 326 4.43 23.03 2.09
C TYR A 326 3.83 24.36 1.66
N THR A 327 4.27 25.46 2.27
CA THR A 327 3.70 26.80 2.08
C THR A 327 4.68 27.72 1.36
N LYS A 328 4.28 28.19 0.17
CA LYS A 328 5.04 29.11 -0.68
C LYS A 328 4.60 30.55 -0.42
N ILE A 329 5.31 31.29 0.42
CA ILE A 329 4.94 32.67 0.76
C ILE A 329 5.60 33.64 -0.22
N PHE A 330 4.80 34.27 -1.07
CA PHE A 330 5.29 35.28 -2.00
C PHE A 330 5.19 36.67 -1.38
N VAL A 331 6.22 37.49 -1.56
CA VAL A 331 6.33 38.82 -0.94
C VAL A 331 6.79 39.82 -1.97
N LYS A 332 6.02 40.90 -2.17
CA LYS A 332 6.29 41.94 -3.16
C LYS A 332 6.88 43.18 -2.50
N PHE A 333 7.96 43.70 -3.08
CA PHE A 333 8.65 44.91 -2.63
C PHE A 333 8.57 46.06 -3.64
N PRO A 334 8.67 47.33 -3.17
CA PRO A 334 8.78 48.51 -4.05
C PRO A 334 10.03 48.51 -4.92
N LYS A 335 11.16 48.07 -4.36
CA LYS A 335 12.48 47.98 -5.02
C LYS A 335 13.17 46.68 -4.59
N LYS A 336 14.05 46.17 -5.44
CA LYS A 336 14.96 45.07 -5.08
C LYS A 336 16.03 45.60 -4.13
N PHE A 337 16.37 44.81 -3.13
CA PHE A 337 17.44 45.08 -2.16
C PHE A 337 18.35 43.86 -1.94
N TRP A 338 17.98 42.71 -2.51
CA TRP A 338 18.75 41.48 -2.47
C TRP A 338 19.70 41.41 -3.66
N PRO A 339 20.80 40.62 -3.56
CA PRO A 339 21.70 40.39 -4.68
C PRO A 339 21.01 39.66 -5.85
N GLU A 340 21.38 40.03 -7.07
CA GLU A 340 21.03 39.34 -8.32
C GLU A 340 22.32 38.93 -9.06
N GLY A 341 22.22 37.99 -9.98
CA GLY A 341 23.30 37.50 -10.83
C GLY A 341 23.54 36.00 -10.68
N GLU A 342 24.63 35.53 -11.30
CA GLU A 342 25.01 34.12 -11.28
C GLU A 342 25.05 33.55 -9.85
N GLY A 343 24.33 32.44 -9.65
CA GLY A 343 24.25 31.76 -8.36
C GLY A 343 23.45 32.47 -7.26
N ARG A 344 22.64 33.50 -7.55
CA ARG A 344 21.87 34.27 -6.54
C ARG A 344 20.40 33.87 -6.39
N GLU A 345 19.91 32.99 -7.25
CA GLU A 345 18.50 32.58 -7.30
C GLU A 345 18.00 32.01 -5.96
N PHE A 346 18.80 31.17 -5.30
CA PHE A 346 18.47 30.56 -4.01
C PHE A 346 19.39 31.07 -2.91
N PHE A 347 18.80 31.39 -1.77
CA PHE A 347 19.55 31.78 -0.57
C PHE A 347 18.86 31.27 0.70
N LEU A 348 19.67 31.01 1.73
CA LEU A 348 19.22 30.39 2.97
C LEU A 348 19.34 31.35 4.15
N TYR A 349 18.46 31.22 5.14
CA TYR A 349 18.55 31.92 6.41
C TYR A 349 18.76 30.93 7.57
N ALA A 350 19.98 30.92 8.10
CA ALA A 350 20.42 30.11 9.22
C ALA A 350 19.89 30.68 10.55
N SER A 351 18.59 30.57 10.77
CA SER A 351 17.95 30.90 12.04
C SER A 351 18.38 29.97 13.16
N THR A 352 18.39 30.47 14.40
CA THR A 352 18.51 29.63 15.60
C THR A 352 17.25 28.79 15.85
N ARG A 353 16.14 29.10 15.18
CA ARG A 353 14.90 28.33 15.16
C ARG A 353 14.79 27.57 13.82
N ARG A 354 14.99 26.24 13.84
CA ARG A 354 14.91 25.39 12.64
C ARG A 354 13.60 25.61 11.88
N GLY A 355 13.67 25.76 10.56
CA GLY A 355 12.52 25.96 9.67
C GLY A 355 11.89 27.35 9.68
N TYR A 356 12.40 28.29 10.49
CA TYR A 356 11.86 29.65 10.57
C TYR A 356 12.33 30.51 9.38
N TYR A 357 11.51 30.57 8.32
CA TYR A 357 11.76 31.34 7.09
C TYR A 357 13.14 31.04 6.47
N GLY A 358 13.45 29.75 6.35
CA GLY A 358 14.81 29.29 6.05
C GLY A 358 15.20 29.29 4.58
N ILE A 359 14.27 29.03 3.65
CA ILE A 359 14.58 28.85 2.22
C ILE A 359 13.96 29.98 1.42
N TRP A 360 14.80 30.71 0.69
CA TRP A 360 14.39 31.85 -0.12
C TRP A 360 14.75 31.65 -1.58
N GLN A 361 13.90 32.19 -2.45
CA GLN A 361 14.13 32.24 -3.88
C GLN A 361 13.82 33.64 -4.40
N GLU A 362 14.72 34.18 -5.21
CA GLU A 362 14.49 35.39 -6.01
C GLU A 362 14.22 35.04 -7.48
N PHE A 363 13.70 35.98 -8.26
CA PHE A 363 13.12 35.69 -9.57
C PHE A 363 13.65 36.59 -10.70
N GLU A 364 14.93 36.95 -10.70
CA GLU A 364 15.52 37.75 -11.79
C GLU A 364 15.28 37.13 -13.17
N LYS A 365 15.30 35.79 -13.27
CA LYS A 365 15.12 35.06 -14.52
C LYS A 365 13.64 34.86 -14.84
N GLN A 366 12.87 34.42 -13.85
CA GLN A 366 11.47 34.01 -13.99
C GLN A 366 10.55 35.21 -14.11
N TYR A 367 10.72 36.23 -13.27
CA TYR A 367 9.87 37.42 -13.22
C TYR A 367 10.72 38.69 -13.06
N PRO A 368 11.49 39.10 -14.09
CA PRO A 368 12.58 40.07 -13.96
C PRO A 368 12.21 41.41 -13.30
N ASP A 369 11.02 41.94 -13.58
CA ASP A 369 10.57 43.24 -13.07
C ASP A 369 9.56 43.13 -11.91
N ALA A 370 9.37 41.92 -11.37
CA ALA A 370 8.31 41.67 -10.40
C ALA A 370 8.68 42.11 -8.98
N ASN A 371 9.95 42.30 -8.62
CA ASN A 371 10.42 42.59 -7.26
C ASN A 371 9.73 41.68 -6.21
N VAL A 372 9.64 40.39 -6.51
CA VAL A 372 9.04 39.38 -5.64
C VAL A 372 10.15 38.49 -5.09
N LEU A 373 10.05 38.19 -3.80
CA LEU A 373 10.75 37.07 -3.16
C LEU A 373 9.73 35.97 -2.84
N LEU A 374 10.18 34.73 -2.89
CA LEU A 374 9.50 33.58 -2.32
C LEU A 374 10.26 33.12 -1.09
N VAL A 375 9.55 32.89 0.01
CA VAL A 375 10.07 32.14 1.17
C VAL A 375 9.20 30.91 1.39
N THR A 376 9.85 29.77 1.59
CA THR A 376 9.20 28.49 1.82
C THR A 376 9.28 28.11 3.30
N VAL A 377 8.16 27.65 3.84
CA VAL A 377 8.03 27.02 5.16
C VAL A 377 7.23 25.73 5.05
N THR A 378 7.45 24.78 5.95
CA THR A 378 6.81 23.45 5.92
C THR A 378 6.29 23.05 7.30
N ASP A 379 5.57 21.92 7.37
CA ASP A 379 5.16 21.24 8.60
C ASP A 379 4.59 22.15 9.72
N GLU A 380 5.22 22.20 10.90
CA GLU A 380 4.79 23.00 12.06
C GLU A 380 4.67 24.50 11.72
N GLU A 381 5.62 25.05 10.96
CA GLU A 381 5.59 26.48 10.60
C GLU A 381 4.49 26.79 9.58
N SER A 382 4.24 25.89 8.64
CA SER A 382 3.09 26.02 7.73
C SER A 382 1.77 26.10 8.50
N ARG A 383 1.51 25.15 9.41
CA ARG A 383 0.25 25.14 10.19
C ARG A 383 0.11 26.40 11.04
N ARG A 384 1.18 26.87 11.69
CA ARG A 384 1.18 28.13 12.44
C ARG A 384 0.84 29.33 11.55
N ILE A 385 1.50 29.43 10.39
CA ILE A 385 1.38 30.58 9.49
C ILE A 385 0.02 30.61 8.80
N GLU A 386 -0.56 29.46 8.43
CA GLU A 386 -1.90 29.42 7.84
C GLU A 386 -2.98 29.92 8.82
N GLN A 387 -2.78 29.71 10.13
CA GLN A 387 -3.72 30.09 11.20
C GLN A 387 -3.63 31.56 11.62
N GLN A 388 -2.59 32.29 11.21
CA GLN A 388 -2.44 33.71 11.56
C GLN A 388 -2.80 34.64 10.39
N PRO A 389 -3.12 35.92 10.68
CA PRO A 389 -3.36 36.91 9.63
C PRO A 389 -2.09 37.20 8.82
N ASP A 390 -2.25 37.44 7.52
CA ASP A 390 -1.13 37.78 6.60
C ASP A 390 -0.29 38.96 7.09
N SER A 391 -0.88 39.92 7.80
CA SER A 391 -0.17 41.07 8.38
C SER A 391 0.87 40.66 9.42
N GLN A 392 0.58 39.62 10.21
CA GLN A 392 1.51 39.11 11.21
C GLN A 392 2.66 38.35 10.53
N THR A 393 2.35 37.49 9.56
CA THR A 393 3.35 36.77 8.76
C THR A 393 4.26 37.75 8.03
N LYS A 394 3.69 38.82 7.47
CA LYS A 394 4.47 39.89 6.83
C LYS A 394 5.39 40.60 7.82
N ALA A 395 4.95 40.90 9.04
CA ALA A 395 5.78 41.53 10.05
C ALA A 395 6.98 40.63 10.44
N GLU A 396 6.73 39.35 10.68
CA GLU A 396 7.78 38.34 10.99
C GLU A 396 8.81 38.25 9.86
N ILE A 397 8.35 38.17 8.61
CA ILE A 397 9.22 38.19 7.42
C ILE A 397 10.04 39.48 7.34
N MET A 398 9.44 40.64 7.60
CA MET A 398 10.14 41.92 7.55
C MET A 398 11.27 42.01 8.59
N GLU A 399 11.11 41.40 9.76
CA GLU A 399 12.18 41.29 10.77
C GLU A 399 13.34 40.43 10.24
N VAL A 400 13.03 39.28 9.63
CA VAL A 400 14.03 38.37 9.07
C VAL A 400 14.83 39.04 7.95
N VAL A 401 14.18 39.64 6.94
CA VAL A 401 14.90 40.25 5.82
C VAL A 401 15.75 41.44 6.24
N ARG A 402 15.31 42.23 7.24
CA ARG A 402 16.13 43.32 7.80
C ARG A 402 17.36 42.79 8.56
N SER A 403 17.24 41.63 9.19
CA SER A 403 18.36 40.96 9.87
C SER A 403 19.37 40.37 8.88
N MET A 404 18.89 39.85 7.74
CA MET A 404 19.72 39.29 6.67
C MET A 404 20.49 40.37 5.90
N PHE A 405 19.89 41.55 5.69
CA PHE A 405 20.46 42.65 4.91
C PHE A 405 20.61 43.93 5.75
N PRO A 406 21.45 43.92 6.81
CA PRO A 406 21.55 45.04 7.75
C PRO A 406 22.14 46.32 7.15
N ASP A 407 22.92 46.19 6.07
CA ASP A 407 23.57 47.31 5.38
C ASP A 407 22.68 47.91 4.26
N GLU A 408 21.50 47.32 4.01
CA GLU A 408 20.58 47.75 2.95
C GLU A 408 19.38 48.51 3.53
N ASP A 409 18.87 49.49 2.77
CA ASP A 409 17.60 50.16 3.06
C ASP A 409 16.43 49.28 2.58
N VAL A 410 16.07 48.28 3.39
CA VAL A 410 15.01 47.30 3.11
C VAL A 410 13.62 47.95 3.24
N PRO A 411 12.88 48.17 2.14
CA PRO A 411 11.55 48.76 2.17
C PRO A 411 10.52 47.77 2.74
N ASP A 412 9.44 48.27 3.33
CA ASP A 412 8.30 47.42 3.70
C ASP A 412 7.70 46.74 2.46
N ALA A 413 7.36 45.46 2.62
CA ALA A 413 6.63 44.70 1.62
C ALA A 413 5.23 45.32 1.36
N THR A 414 4.97 45.62 0.09
CA THR A 414 3.71 46.20 -0.38
C THR A 414 2.59 45.18 -0.49
N ASP A 415 2.92 43.90 -0.69
CA ASP A 415 1.93 42.82 -0.81
C ASP A 415 2.52 41.47 -0.36
N ILE A 416 1.66 40.55 0.05
CA ILE A 416 2.01 39.19 0.49
C ILE A 416 0.94 38.20 0.04
N LEU A 417 1.35 37.01 -0.37
CA LEU A 417 0.46 35.88 -0.67
C LEU A 417 0.90 34.67 0.14
N VAL A 418 0.01 34.18 1.00
CA VAL A 418 0.18 32.97 1.81
C VAL A 418 -0.84 31.92 1.37
N PRO A 419 -0.45 30.93 0.55
CA PRO A 419 -1.30 29.76 0.25
C PRO A 419 -1.67 29.01 1.52
N ARG A 420 -2.91 28.54 1.62
CA ARG A 420 -3.45 27.87 2.82
C ARG A 420 -3.97 26.46 2.50
N TRP A 421 -3.08 25.59 2.01
CA TRP A 421 -3.44 24.26 1.52
C TRP A 421 -3.88 23.30 2.62
N TRP A 422 -3.34 23.44 3.84
CA TRP A 422 -3.76 22.62 4.98
C TRP A 422 -5.15 23.00 5.49
N SER A 423 -5.45 24.30 5.52
CA SER A 423 -6.74 24.81 5.96
C SER A 423 -7.85 24.58 4.92
N ASP A 424 -7.50 24.40 3.65
CA ASP A 424 -8.47 24.11 2.60
C ASP A 424 -9.00 22.68 2.74
N ARG A 425 -10.32 22.57 2.95
CA ARG A 425 -11.01 21.30 3.15
C ARG A 425 -10.93 20.33 1.96
N PHE A 426 -10.57 20.79 0.77
CA PHE A 426 -10.45 19.96 -0.43
C PHE A 426 -9.03 19.42 -0.67
N PHE A 427 -8.06 19.84 0.15
CA PHE A 427 -6.66 19.42 0.02
C PHE A 427 -6.08 18.92 1.34
N GLN A 428 -6.31 19.63 2.46
CA GLN A 428 -5.83 19.24 3.80
C GLN A 428 -4.32 18.97 3.84
N GLY A 429 -3.55 19.71 3.01
CA GLY A 429 -2.10 19.63 2.89
C GLY A 429 -1.62 19.78 1.45
N SER A 430 -0.30 19.66 1.27
CA SER A 430 0.37 19.84 -0.02
C SER A 430 0.66 18.52 -0.72
N PHE A 431 1.32 17.55 -0.08
CA PHE A 431 1.63 16.24 -0.67
C PHE A 431 1.95 15.19 0.37
N SER A 432 1.88 13.90 0.02
CA SER A 432 2.21 12.86 0.99
C SER A 432 3.71 12.72 1.19
N ASN A 433 4.13 12.42 2.41
CA ASN A 433 5.48 11.99 2.74
C ASN A 433 5.44 10.54 3.23
N TRP A 434 6.57 9.84 3.15
CA TRP A 434 6.68 8.45 3.61
C TRP A 434 7.25 8.38 5.04
N PRO A 435 6.41 8.18 6.08
CA PRO A 435 6.89 8.14 7.45
C PRO A 435 7.58 6.83 7.82
N ILE A 436 8.49 6.91 8.78
CA ILE A 436 9.06 5.74 9.44
C ILE A 436 7.96 4.95 10.15
N GLY A 437 7.94 3.63 9.90
CA GLY A 437 6.96 2.70 10.46
C GLY A 437 5.94 2.19 9.44
N VAL A 438 5.81 2.85 8.28
CA VAL A 438 5.00 2.35 7.16
C VAL A 438 5.90 1.59 6.19
N SER A 439 5.67 0.29 6.03
CA SER A 439 6.39 -0.48 5.02
C SER A 439 5.72 -0.37 3.65
N ARG A 440 6.37 -0.96 2.64
CA ARG A 440 5.79 -1.05 1.31
C ARG A 440 4.44 -1.79 1.30
N TYR A 441 4.25 -2.74 2.21
CA TYR A 441 2.99 -3.48 2.32
C TYR A 441 1.82 -2.59 2.76
N GLU A 442 2.01 -1.76 3.79
CA GLU A 442 0.98 -0.82 4.25
C GLU A 442 0.71 0.29 3.21
N HIS A 443 1.74 0.75 2.49
CA HIS A 443 1.54 1.67 1.36
C HIS A 443 0.72 1.03 0.23
N ASP A 444 0.97 -0.24 -0.10
CA ASP A 444 0.17 -0.97 -1.10
C ASP A 444 -1.28 -1.17 -0.65
N GLN A 445 -1.51 -1.28 0.66
CA GLN A 445 -2.86 -1.22 1.22
C GLN A 445 -3.50 0.15 1.01
N LEU A 446 -2.77 1.27 1.07
CA LEU A 446 -3.31 2.60 0.76
C LEU A 446 -3.77 2.71 -0.70
N ARG A 447 -3.07 2.06 -1.64
CA ARG A 447 -3.46 1.94 -3.06
C ARG A 447 -4.63 0.98 -3.33
N ALA A 448 -4.77 -0.09 -2.56
CA ALA A 448 -5.69 -1.19 -2.88
C ALA A 448 -7.18 -0.75 -2.98
N PRO A 449 -7.98 -1.31 -3.91
CA PRO A 449 -9.41 -1.03 -3.98
C PRO A 449 -10.19 -1.70 -2.83
N VAL A 450 -11.38 -1.19 -2.53
CA VAL A 450 -12.35 -1.77 -1.59
C VAL A 450 -13.65 -2.05 -2.34
N GLY A 451 -13.86 -3.30 -2.76
CA GLY A 451 -15.00 -3.67 -3.60
C GLY A 451 -14.98 -2.89 -4.92
N ARG A 452 -15.98 -2.01 -5.11
CA ARG A 452 -16.13 -1.16 -6.31
C ARG A 452 -15.56 0.26 -6.15
N VAL A 453 -14.86 0.52 -5.04
CA VAL A 453 -14.21 1.80 -4.72
C VAL A 453 -12.71 1.68 -4.98
N TYR A 454 -12.23 2.41 -5.98
CA TYR A 454 -10.82 2.50 -6.35
C TYR A 454 -10.22 3.81 -5.87
N PHE A 455 -8.91 3.84 -5.63
CA PHE A 455 -8.18 5.01 -5.15
C PHE A 455 -7.06 5.34 -6.12
N THR A 456 -6.86 6.63 -6.37
CA THR A 456 -5.75 7.16 -7.17
C THR A 456 -5.28 8.50 -6.58
N GLY A 457 -4.13 9.01 -7.00
CA GLY A 457 -3.48 10.18 -6.42
C GLY A 457 -1.98 9.94 -6.24
N GLU A 458 -1.19 10.98 -6.02
CA GLU A 458 0.26 10.81 -5.77
C GLU A 458 0.53 9.88 -4.58
N HIS A 459 -0.30 9.92 -3.53
CA HIS A 459 -0.23 8.99 -2.39
C HIS A 459 -0.44 7.52 -2.76
N THR A 460 -1.00 7.19 -3.93
CA THR A 460 -1.12 5.81 -4.44
C THR A 460 -0.01 5.43 -5.43
N SER A 461 0.88 6.38 -5.77
CA SER A 461 1.98 6.15 -6.69
C SER A 461 2.97 5.16 -6.09
N GLU A 462 3.30 4.12 -6.84
CA GLU A 462 4.14 3.04 -6.33
C GLU A 462 5.53 3.50 -5.86
N ARG A 463 6.11 4.47 -6.57
CA ARG A 463 7.49 4.91 -6.38
C ARG A 463 7.66 6.42 -6.29
N TYR A 464 6.66 7.21 -6.68
CA TYR A 464 6.80 8.66 -6.89
C TYR A 464 5.73 9.46 -6.16
N ASN A 465 5.32 9.02 -4.97
CA ASN A 465 4.46 9.84 -4.10
C ASN A 465 5.15 11.19 -3.82
N GLY A 466 4.37 12.24 -3.60
CA GLY A 466 4.89 13.62 -3.54
C GLY A 466 4.74 14.41 -4.84
N TYR A 467 4.79 13.74 -6.01
CA TYR A 467 5.05 14.44 -7.29
C TYR A 467 3.90 14.45 -8.30
N VAL A 468 4.00 15.39 -9.25
CA VAL A 468 3.12 15.51 -10.42
C VAL A 468 3.15 14.25 -11.30
N HIS A 469 4.34 13.77 -11.65
CA HIS A 469 4.50 12.53 -12.42
C HIS A 469 3.97 11.32 -11.65
N GLY A 470 4.11 11.31 -10.32
CA GLY A 470 3.53 10.29 -9.47
C GLY A 470 2.01 10.22 -9.55
N ALA A 471 1.33 11.36 -9.40
CA ALA A 471 -0.11 11.43 -9.56
C ALA A 471 -0.56 11.08 -10.99
N TYR A 472 0.16 11.55 -12.02
CA TYR A 472 -0.13 11.21 -13.42
C TYR A 472 -0.07 9.70 -13.67
N LEU A 473 1.01 9.04 -13.25
CA LEU A 473 1.21 7.60 -13.39
C LEU A 473 0.22 6.80 -12.55
N ALA A 474 -0.03 7.21 -11.30
CA ALA A 474 -1.02 6.58 -10.44
C ALA A 474 -2.44 6.61 -11.04
N GLY A 475 -2.79 7.66 -11.78
CA GLY A 475 -4.04 7.74 -12.54
C GLY A 475 -4.14 6.64 -13.60
N ILE A 476 -3.05 6.41 -14.35
CA ILE A 476 -2.96 5.32 -15.33
C ILE A 476 -3.07 3.97 -14.63
N ASP A 477 -2.25 3.72 -13.61
CA ASP A 477 -2.19 2.44 -12.90
C ASP A 477 -3.56 2.06 -12.33
N SER A 478 -4.22 3.01 -11.66
CA SER A 478 -5.53 2.77 -11.03
C SER A 478 -6.61 2.48 -12.08
N ALA A 479 -6.60 3.21 -13.19
CA ALA A 479 -7.47 2.94 -14.31
C ALA A 479 -7.21 1.55 -14.91
N GLU A 480 -5.95 1.12 -15.03
CA GLU A 480 -5.61 -0.21 -15.54
C GLU A 480 -6.07 -1.35 -14.62
N ILE A 481 -5.96 -1.18 -13.30
CA ILE A 481 -6.51 -2.14 -12.34
C ILE A 481 -8.04 -2.26 -12.53
N LEU A 482 -8.74 -1.14 -12.73
CA LEU A 482 -10.19 -1.14 -12.99
C LEU A 482 -10.52 -1.77 -14.35
N ILE A 483 -9.81 -1.39 -15.43
CA ILE A 483 -10.01 -1.92 -16.78
C ILE A 483 -9.87 -3.44 -16.80
N ASN A 484 -8.83 -3.95 -16.13
CA ASN A 484 -8.60 -5.38 -16.01
C ASN A 484 -9.76 -6.08 -15.30
N CYS A 485 -10.34 -5.47 -14.25
CA CYS A 485 -11.54 -5.98 -13.59
C CYS A 485 -12.74 -6.03 -14.54
N VAL A 486 -13.00 -4.94 -15.28
CA VAL A 486 -14.23 -4.81 -16.08
C VAL A 486 -14.17 -5.49 -17.45
N GLN A 487 -13.16 -5.21 -18.26
CA GLN A 487 -13.20 -5.58 -19.69
C GLN A 487 -12.77 -7.02 -19.96
N LYS A 488 -11.91 -7.56 -19.11
CA LYS A 488 -11.43 -8.93 -19.27
C LYS A 488 -12.32 -9.95 -18.57
N ASN A 489 -13.49 -9.53 -18.05
CA ASN A 489 -14.36 -10.34 -17.19
C ASN A 489 -13.54 -11.05 -16.09
N ILE A 490 -12.52 -10.36 -15.55
CA ILE A 490 -11.82 -10.76 -14.32
C ILE A 490 -12.70 -10.39 -13.11
N GLY A 491 -14.03 -10.33 -13.32
CA GLY A 491 -15.08 -10.33 -12.32
C GLY A 491 -15.50 -11.74 -11.88
N GLY A 492 -14.90 -12.78 -12.47
CA GLY A 492 -14.76 -14.08 -11.85
C GLY A 492 -13.31 -14.29 -11.45
N LEU A 493 -13.07 -14.74 -10.24
CA LEU A 493 -11.79 -15.31 -9.82
C LEU A 493 -11.26 -16.25 -10.92
N CYS A 494 -10.04 -15.98 -11.41
CA CYS A 494 -9.16 -16.94 -12.08
C CYS A 494 -9.58 -17.49 -13.46
N ASN A 495 -8.96 -17.01 -14.55
CA ASN A 495 -8.91 -17.73 -15.83
C ASN A 495 -8.13 -19.05 -15.66
N GLU A 496 -8.73 -20.20 -16.00
CA GLU A 496 -8.12 -21.55 -15.92
C GLU A 496 -6.79 -21.64 -16.67
N ALA A 497 -6.66 -21.01 -17.85
CA ALA A 497 -5.41 -20.98 -18.61
C ALA A 497 -4.33 -20.11 -17.94
N TYR A 498 -4.72 -19.09 -17.18
CA TYR A 498 -3.80 -18.28 -16.40
C TYR A 498 -3.35 -19.03 -15.14
N VAL A 499 -4.27 -19.69 -14.43
CA VAL A 499 -3.94 -20.51 -13.25
C VAL A 499 -3.03 -21.67 -13.64
N GLN A 500 -3.37 -22.43 -14.69
CA GLN A 500 -2.55 -23.56 -15.13
C GLN A 500 -1.13 -23.10 -15.51
N LYS A 501 -1.00 -22.00 -16.27
CA LYS A 501 0.31 -21.42 -16.59
C LYS A 501 1.10 -21.01 -15.35
N ARG A 502 0.42 -20.59 -14.27
CA ARG A 502 1.08 -20.26 -13.00
C ARG A 502 1.45 -21.51 -12.20
N MET A 503 0.62 -22.54 -12.19
CA MET A 503 0.94 -23.83 -11.56
C MET A 503 2.15 -24.49 -12.25
N ASP A 504 2.16 -24.57 -13.58
CA ASP A 504 3.30 -25.13 -14.34
C ASP A 504 4.61 -24.37 -14.03
N ARG A 505 4.51 -23.06 -13.81
CA ARG A 505 5.67 -22.23 -13.44
C ARG A 505 6.13 -22.47 -12.00
N ALA A 506 5.20 -22.65 -11.06
CA ALA A 506 5.54 -23.00 -9.68
C ALA A 506 6.29 -24.33 -9.61
N ASP A 507 5.90 -25.32 -10.42
CA ASP A 507 6.61 -26.60 -10.54
C ASP A 507 8.03 -26.46 -11.11
N GLU A 508 8.25 -25.53 -12.05
CA GLU A 508 9.61 -25.20 -12.55
C GLU A 508 10.48 -24.57 -11.46
N VAL A 509 9.91 -23.67 -10.67
CA VAL A 509 10.60 -22.99 -9.57
C VAL A 509 10.94 -23.97 -8.47
N ASP A 510 10.04 -24.90 -8.13
CA ASP A 510 10.29 -25.96 -7.15
C ASP A 510 11.48 -26.83 -7.57
N LYS A 511 11.51 -27.30 -8.83
CA LYS A 511 12.65 -28.06 -9.38
C LYS A 511 13.97 -27.30 -9.30
N SER A 512 13.95 -25.99 -9.54
CA SER A 512 15.14 -25.16 -9.39
C SER A 512 15.55 -25.01 -7.91
N GLY A 513 14.58 -24.87 -7.01
CA GLY A 513 14.78 -24.85 -5.57
C GLY A 513 15.41 -26.14 -5.04
N GLN A 514 14.98 -27.31 -5.53
CA GLN A 514 15.58 -28.61 -5.19
C GLN A 514 17.07 -28.67 -5.59
N ASN A 515 17.41 -28.16 -6.77
CA ASN A 515 18.81 -28.09 -7.22
C ASN A 515 19.64 -27.13 -6.36
N LEU A 516 19.09 -25.96 -6.01
CA LEU A 516 19.78 -24.99 -5.17
C LEU A 516 20.00 -25.53 -3.75
N SER A 517 18.98 -26.14 -3.16
CA SER A 517 19.03 -26.77 -1.83
C SER A 517 20.15 -27.81 -1.73
N ALA A 518 20.31 -28.64 -2.76
CA ALA A 518 21.38 -29.64 -2.83
C ALA A 518 22.80 -29.03 -2.82
N THR A 519 22.96 -27.75 -3.13
CA THR A 519 24.26 -27.05 -3.08
C THR A 519 24.55 -26.34 -1.77
N LEU A 520 23.56 -26.22 -0.88
CA LEU A 520 23.72 -25.50 0.39
C LEU A 520 24.58 -26.28 1.37
N HIS A 521 25.39 -25.56 2.16
CA HIS A 521 26.27 -26.19 3.13
C HIS A 521 25.45 -26.95 4.20
N PRO A 522 25.78 -28.21 4.53
CA PRO A 522 24.98 -29.06 5.45
C PRO A 522 24.80 -28.51 6.88
N SER A 523 25.57 -27.49 7.26
CA SER A 523 25.47 -26.85 8.58
C SER A 523 24.39 -25.77 8.66
N GLY A 524 23.64 -25.49 7.59
CA GLY A 524 22.62 -24.44 7.55
C GLY A 524 23.15 -23.01 7.44
N ARG A 525 24.47 -22.81 7.31
CA ARG A 525 25.09 -21.46 7.28
C ARG A 525 24.72 -20.62 6.05
N ASP A 526 24.38 -21.30 4.96
CA ASP A 526 24.01 -20.68 3.69
C ASP A 526 22.52 -20.90 3.40
N ASP A 527 21.76 -21.40 4.38
CA ASP A 527 20.32 -21.67 4.23
C ASP A 527 19.53 -20.38 4.05
N MET A 528 18.42 -20.48 3.33
CA MET A 528 17.57 -19.36 2.97
C MET A 528 16.11 -19.77 2.98
N SER A 529 15.20 -18.80 3.00
CA SER A 529 13.76 -19.10 2.91
C SER A 529 13.36 -19.57 1.51
N ILE A 530 12.29 -20.36 1.39
CA ILE A 530 11.68 -20.70 0.09
C ILE A 530 11.37 -19.41 -0.70
N LEU A 531 10.89 -18.35 -0.05
CA LEU A 531 10.65 -17.06 -0.70
C LEU A 531 11.93 -16.42 -1.26
N SER A 532 13.06 -16.57 -0.57
CA SER A 532 14.36 -16.09 -1.07
C SER A 532 14.78 -16.85 -2.34
N MET A 533 14.55 -18.17 -2.37
CA MET A 533 14.80 -19.01 -3.55
C MET A 533 13.89 -18.64 -4.73
N GLN A 534 12.59 -18.46 -4.49
CA GLN A 534 11.64 -18.01 -5.51
C GLN A 534 12.11 -16.69 -6.14
N ARG A 535 12.55 -15.73 -5.32
CA ARG A 535 13.09 -14.44 -5.80
C ARG A 535 14.36 -14.59 -6.64
N LEU A 536 15.25 -15.50 -6.27
CA LEU A 536 16.47 -15.79 -7.04
C LEU A 536 16.16 -16.42 -8.41
N ASN A 537 15.19 -17.32 -8.47
CA ASN A 537 14.84 -18.05 -9.69
C ASN A 537 13.97 -17.24 -10.65
N ASP A 538 13.06 -16.41 -10.15
CA ASP A 538 12.02 -15.81 -10.97
C ASP A 538 12.29 -14.40 -11.47
N HIS A 539 13.32 -13.70 -10.98
CA HIS A 539 13.44 -12.25 -11.21
C HIS A 539 12.12 -11.49 -10.92
N LEU A 540 11.27 -12.05 -10.04
CA LEU A 540 10.03 -11.45 -9.55
C LEU A 540 10.38 -10.75 -8.22
N PRO A 541 10.58 -9.43 -8.20
CA PRO A 541 11.17 -8.74 -7.05
C PRO A 541 10.29 -8.74 -5.78
N ASN A 542 8.98 -9.01 -5.90
CA ASN A 542 8.00 -8.73 -4.85
C ASN A 542 7.22 -9.96 -4.28
N GLY A 543 7.48 -11.19 -4.75
CA GLY A 543 6.65 -12.36 -4.40
C GLY A 543 5.24 -12.33 -5.00
N PRO A 544 4.30 -13.22 -4.60
CA PRO A 544 2.94 -13.22 -5.12
C PRO A 544 2.21 -11.91 -4.79
N SER A 545 1.77 -11.19 -5.82
CA SER A 545 1.21 -9.84 -5.78
C SER A 545 -0.30 -9.81 -6.09
N SER A 546 -0.81 -10.85 -6.74
CA SER A 546 -2.25 -11.02 -6.99
C SER A 546 -2.87 -12.07 -6.07
N PRO A 547 -4.19 -12.01 -5.80
CA PRO A 547 -4.89 -13.05 -5.04
C PRO A 547 -4.67 -14.47 -5.59
N VAL A 548 -4.60 -14.60 -6.91
CA VAL A 548 -4.37 -15.89 -7.59
C VAL A 548 -2.97 -16.39 -7.32
N GLU A 549 -1.97 -15.50 -7.38
CA GLU A 549 -0.59 -15.84 -7.06
C GLU A 549 -0.46 -16.26 -5.60
N MET A 550 -1.14 -15.58 -4.67
CA MET A 550 -1.14 -15.97 -3.26
C MET A 550 -1.80 -17.34 -3.04
N ALA A 551 -2.87 -17.67 -3.76
CA ALA A 551 -3.52 -18.97 -3.64
C ALA A 551 -2.70 -20.12 -4.25
N VAL A 552 -2.01 -19.87 -5.38
CA VAL A 552 -1.09 -20.84 -5.98
C VAL A 552 0.14 -21.03 -5.10
N ASP A 553 0.74 -19.94 -4.61
CA ASP A 553 1.88 -19.99 -3.68
C ASP A 553 1.52 -20.71 -2.38
N TYR A 554 0.33 -20.44 -1.82
CA TYR A 554 -0.19 -21.17 -0.67
C TYR A 554 -0.34 -22.68 -0.96
N PHE A 555 -0.95 -23.05 -2.09
CA PHE A 555 -1.13 -24.47 -2.43
C PHE A 555 0.20 -25.20 -2.65
N THR A 556 1.17 -24.54 -3.29
CA THR A 556 2.46 -25.15 -3.63
C THR A 556 3.41 -25.20 -2.42
N TYR A 557 3.44 -24.16 -1.58
CA TYR A 557 4.49 -23.99 -0.57
C TYR A 557 3.99 -23.83 0.87
N ASP A 558 2.73 -23.50 1.11
CA ASP A 558 2.20 -23.32 2.48
C ASP A 558 1.30 -24.47 2.92
N TYR A 559 0.66 -25.19 1.98
CA TYR A 559 -0.37 -26.18 2.28
C TYR A 559 0.13 -27.31 3.20
N GLU A 560 1.36 -27.79 3.00
CA GLU A 560 1.96 -28.85 3.81
C GLU A 560 2.60 -28.35 5.11
N PHE A 561 3.05 -27.09 5.16
CA PHE A 561 3.81 -26.55 6.30
C PHE A 561 2.97 -25.66 7.22
N ALA A 562 1.83 -25.17 6.74
CA ALA A 562 0.95 -24.20 7.40
C ALA A 562 1.67 -22.92 7.88
N GLU A 563 2.83 -22.60 7.28
CA GLU A 563 3.64 -21.40 7.50
C GLU A 563 4.01 -20.80 6.14
N PRO A 564 4.14 -19.46 6.02
CA PRO A 564 4.40 -18.80 4.76
C PRO A 564 5.84 -19.01 4.28
N PRO A 565 6.14 -18.92 2.96
CA PRO A 565 7.43 -19.34 2.39
C PRO A 565 8.61 -18.46 2.84
N ARG A 566 8.32 -17.32 3.48
CA ARG A 566 9.30 -16.38 4.05
C ARG A 566 10.01 -16.88 5.31
N VAL A 567 9.43 -17.84 6.04
CA VAL A 567 10.03 -18.44 7.25
C VAL A 567 10.40 -19.91 7.06
N THR A 568 9.92 -20.54 5.99
CA THR A 568 10.21 -21.95 5.68
C THR A 568 11.62 -22.13 5.11
N SER A 569 12.45 -22.94 5.76
CA SER A 569 13.84 -23.26 5.38
C SER A 569 13.90 -24.03 4.06
N LEU A 570 14.57 -23.47 3.03
CA LEU A 570 14.77 -24.14 1.74
C LEU A 570 15.52 -25.46 1.92
N GLN A 571 16.62 -25.45 2.68
CA GLN A 571 17.48 -26.62 2.82
C GLN A 571 16.78 -27.81 3.46
N ASN A 572 15.93 -27.55 4.46
CA ASN A 572 15.29 -28.61 5.24
C ASN A 572 13.92 -29.02 4.70
N THR A 573 13.37 -28.31 3.70
CA THR A 573 12.02 -28.56 3.20
C THR A 573 11.94 -28.77 1.69
N VAL A 574 13.00 -28.49 0.91
CA VAL A 574 12.97 -28.65 -0.55
C VAL A 574 14.20 -29.47 -1.02
N PRO A 575 14.02 -30.68 -1.58
CA PRO A 575 12.78 -31.45 -1.54
C PRO A 575 12.48 -31.94 -0.11
N LEU A 576 11.20 -32.13 0.20
CA LEU A 576 10.79 -32.74 1.46
C LEU A 576 11.32 -34.18 1.55
N PRO A 577 12.08 -34.54 2.60
CA PRO A 577 12.56 -35.91 2.78
C PRO A 577 11.43 -36.94 2.72
N THR A 578 10.24 -36.58 3.19
CA THR A 578 9.07 -37.45 3.14
C THR A 578 8.71 -37.88 1.71
N PHE A 579 8.72 -36.94 0.76
CA PHE A 579 8.37 -37.21 -0.63
C PHE A 579 9.53 -37.88 -1.37
N THR A 580 10.78 -37.48 -1.10
CA THR A 580 11.95 -38.16 -1.70
C THR A 580 12.11 -39.60 -1.23
N ASP A 581 11.84 -39.88 0.04
CA ASP A 581 12.12 -41.18 0.64
C ASP A 581 10.94 -42.15 0.50
N PHE A 582 9.70 -41.64 0.43
CA PHE A 582 8.49 -42.45 0.46
C PHE A 582 7.53 -42.24 -0.74
N GLY A 583 7.83 -41.31 -1.64
CA GLY A 583 7.05 -41.00 -2.85
C GLY A 583 5.96 -39.94 -2.65
N ASP A 584 5.45 -39.42 -3.76
CA ASP A 584 4.58 -38.23 -3.81
C ASP A 584 3.07 -38.56 -3.83
N ASP A 585 2.73 -39.85 -3.91
CA ASP A 585 1.33 -40.29 -3.95
C ASP A 585 0.66 -40.06 -2.60
N THR A 586 -0.26 -39.08 -2.55
CA THR A 586 -1.07 -38.79 -1.36
C THR A 586 -2.43 -39.47 -1.46
N TYR A 587 -2.83 -40.18 -0.40
CA TYR A 587 -4.12 -40.86 -0.33
C TYR A 587 -4.96 -40.29 0.81
N PHE A 588 -6.15 -39.80 0.49
CA PHE A 588 -7.12 -39.41 1.49
C PHE A 588 -7.74 -40.65 2.16
N VAL A 589 -7.42 -40.89 3.43
CA VAL A 589 -7.99 -42.02 4.18
C VAL A 589 -9.36 -41.65 4.74
N ALA A 590 -10.41 -42.11 4.06
CA ALA A 590 -11.81 -41.93 4.46
C ALA A 590 -12.39 -43.18 5.16
N ASP A 591 -11.68 -43.73 6.15
CA ASP A 591 -12.15 -44.89 6.92
C ASP A 591 -12.85 -44.46 8.22
N HIS A 592 -14.03 -45.02 8.48
CA HIS A 592 -14.84 -44.74 9.67
C HIS A 592 -14.14 -45.03 11.01
N ARG A 593 -13.06 -45.84 11.03
CA ARG A 593 -12.27 -46.14 12.22
C ARG A 593 -11.28 -45.03 12.59
N GLY A 594 -11.00 -44.10 11.68
CA GLY A 594 -10.05 -43.00 11.88
C GLY A 594 -8.58 -43.42 11.98
N TYR A 595 -7.67 -42.43 11.92
CA TYR A 595 -6.22 -42.66 12.01
C TYR A 595 -5.78 -43.18 13.39
N GLU A 596 -6.52 -42.90 14.46
CA GLU A 596 -6.24 -43.40 15.81
C GLU A 596 -6.18 -44.95 15.87
N SER A 597 -6.89 -45.62 14.97
CA SER A 597 -6.86 -47.09 14.84
C SER A 597 -5.47 -47.64 14.59
N VAL A 598 -4.57 -46.88 13.94
CA VAL A 598 -3.16 -47.25 13.75
C VAL A 598 -2.43 -47.29 15.10
N VAL A 599 -2.64 -46.26 15.93
CA VAL A 599 -2.05 -46.18 17.28
C VAL A 599 -2.59 -47.29 18.17
N HIS A 600 -3.91 -47.53 18.14
CA HIS A 600 -4.54 -48.64 18.87
C HIS A 600 -4.01 -50.00 18.44
N HIS A 601 -3.79 -50.21 17.14
CA HIS A 601 -3.22 -51.45 16.62
C HIS A 601 -1.80 -51.67 17.14
N LEU A 602 -0.93 -50.67 17.04
CA LEU A 602 0.45 -50.74 17.55
C LEU A 602 0.50 -50.97 19.06
N ALA A 603 -0.34 -50.24 19.82
CA ALA A 603 -0.44 -50.40 21.27
C ALA A 603 -0.86 -51.84 21.64
N GLY A 604 -1.83 -52.42 20.93
CA GLY A 604 -2.32 -53.78 21.15
C GLY A 604 -1.31 -54.90 20.87
N GLN A 605 -0.22 -54.62 20.17
CA GLN A 605 0.86 -55.60 19.95
C GLN A 605 1.69 -55.86 21.22
N TYR A 606 1.69 -54.93 22.18
CA TYR A 606 2.55 -55.01 23.37
C TYR A 606 1.87 -54.68 24.70
N LEU A 607 0.72 -53.99 24.67
CA LEU A 607 -0.11 -53.68 25.83
C LEU A 607 -1.32 -54.62 25.88
N ASN A 608 -1.73 -55.01 27.09
CA ASN A 608 -2.91 -55.84 27.28
C ASN A 608 -4.19 -55.09 26.91
N ALA A 609 -5.12 -55.78 26.28
CA ALA A 609 -6.47 -55.29 25.99
C ALA A 609 -7.50 -55.93 26.92
N ASP A 610 -8.60 -55.23 27.19
CA ASP A 610 -9.77 -55.78 27.85
C ASP A 610 -10.56 -56.70 26.91
N ARG A 611 -11.66 -57.29 27.42
CA ARG A 611 -12.51 -58.21 26.65
C ARG A 611 -13.26 -57.53 25.49
N SER A 612 -13.30 -56.20 25.47
CA SER A 612 -13.94 -55.40 24.41
C SER A 612 -12.93 -54.96 23.35
N GLY A 613 -11.65 -55.31 23.51
CA GLY A 613 -10.57 -54.91 22.60
C GLY A 613 -9.96 -53.54 22.90
N ASN A 614 -10.35 -52.88 24.01
CA ASN A 614 -9.75 -51.60 24.41
C ASN A 614 -8.45 -51.84 25.16
N ILE A 615 -7.43 -51.02 24.90
CA ILE A 615 -6.14 -51.13 25.63
C ILE A 615 -6.36 -50.81 27.11
N ALA A 616 -6.09 -51.79 27.96
CA ALA A 616 -6.31 -51.74 29.41
C ALA A 616 -5.14 -52.38 30.16
N ASP A 617 -3.93 -51.86 29.92
CA ASP A 617 -2.70 -52.34 30.54
C ASP A 617 -2.33 -51.49 31.76
N ALA A 618 -1.92 -52.13 32.86
CA ALA A 618 -1.55 -51.42 34.08
C ALA A 618 -0.39 -50.43 33.92
N ARG A 619 0.45 -50.60 32.88
CA ARG A 619 1.55 -49.68 32.54
C ARG A 619 1.06 -48.38 31.90
N LEU A 620 -0.11 -48.40 31.26
CA LEU A 620 -0.70 -47.21 30.63
C LEU A 620 -1.50 -46.41 31.68
N LYS A 621 -1.13 -45.16 31.90
CA LYS A 621 -1.80 -44.25 32.83
C LYS A 621 -2.48 -43.12 32.06
N LEU A 622 -3.76 -43.30 31.72
CA LEU A 622 -4.58 -42.28 31.07
C LEU A 622 -5.07 -41.22 32.09
N ASN A 623 -5.41 -40.03 31.60
CA ASN A 623 -5.90 -38.90 32.40
C ASN A 623 -4.92 -38.45 33.51
N LYS A 624 -3.61 -38.53 33.22
CA LYS A 624 -2.54 -38.13 34.13
C LYS A 624 -1.75 -36.98 33.51
N VAL A 625 -2.23 -35.76 33.72
CA VAL A 625 -1.56 -34.54 33.23
C VAL A 625 -0.25 -34.35 33.98
N VAL A 626 0.88 -34.42 33.28
CA VAL A 626 2.21 -34.21 33.87
C VAL A 626 2.46 -32.72 34.07
N ARG A 627 2.92 -32.33 35.27
CA ARG A 627 3.22 -30.92 35.62
C ARG A 627 4.67 -30.67 35.98
N GLU A 628 5.37 -31.69 36.47
CA GLU A 628 6.78 -31.55 36.87
C GLU A 628 7.56 -32.83 36.55
N ILE A 629 8.74 -32.66 35.95
CA ILE A 629 9.73 -33.70 35.73
C ILE A 629 11.00 -33.29 36.46
N SER A 630 11.27 -33.94 37.59
CA SER A 630 12.50 -33.76 38.35
C SER A 630 13.50 -34.86 38.00
N TYR A 631 14.71 -34.53 37.57
CA TYR A 631 15.70 -35.51 37.12
C TYR A 631 17.11 -35.22 37.65
N SER A 632 17.90 -36.27 37.74
CA SER A 632 19.29 -36.25 38.24
C SER A 632 20.10 -37.35 37.57
N SER A 633 21.40 -37.46 37.90
CA SER A 633 22.23 -38.58 37.45
C SER A 633 21.80 -39.94 37.98
N THR A 634 20.91 -40.00 38.97
CA THR A 634 20.49 -41.24 39.65
C THR A 634 19.02 -41.61 39.41
N GLY A 635 18.30 -40.86 38.56
CA GLY A 635 16.91 -41.18 38.21
C GLY A 635 16.02 -39.96 37.99
N VAL A 636 14.75 -40.24 37.72
CA VAL A 636 13.72 -39.27 37.34
C VAL A 636 12.44 -39.50 38.14
N THR A 637 11.88 -38.40 38.64
CA THR A 637 10.58 -38.30 39.29
C THR A 637 9.62 -37.50 38.42
N VAL A 638 8.46 -38.06 38.09
CA VAL A 638 7.38 -37.38 37.36
C VAL A 638 6.22 -37.13 38.33
N LYS A 639 5.77 -35.88 38.44
CA LYS A 639 4.58 -35.49 39.18
C LYS A 639 3.46 -35.03 38.25
N THR A 640 2.27 -35.51 38.54
CA THR A 640 1.05 -35.15 37.81
C THR A 640 0.23 -34.12 38.57
N GLU A 641 -0.70 -33.48 37.87
CA GLU A 641 -1.60 -32.45 38.42
C GLU A 641 -2.42 -32.93 39.62
N ASP A 642 -2.81 -34.21 39.63
CA ASP A 642 -3.50 -34.85 40.75
C ASP A 642 -2.56 -35.27 41.90
N ASN A 643 -1.32 -34.78 41.91
CA ASN A 643 -0.24 -35.07 42.85
C ASN A 643 0.25 -36.53 42.87
N SER A 644 -0.13 -37.36 41.88
CA SER A 644 0.50 -38.69 41.73
C SER A 644 1.99 -38.53 41.40
N THR A 645 2.83 -39.43 41.92
CA THR A 645 4.28 -39.42 41.69
C THR A 645 4.74 -40.76 41.14
N TYR A 646 5.55 -40.71 40.08
CA TYR A 646 6.13 -41.88 39.42
C TYR A 646 7.66 -41.75 39.40
N GLN A 647 8.36 -42.86 39.63
CA GLN A 647 9.83 -42.93 39.64
C GLN A 647 10.31 -43.86 38.54
N ALA A 648 11.37 -43.48 37.85
CA ALA A 648 12.02 -44.28 36.83
C ALA A 648 13.52 -43.93 36.74
N ASP A 649 14.32 -44.81 36.16
CA ASP A 649 15.74 -44.53 35.91
C ASP A 649 15.91 -43.47 34.80
N TYR A 650 15.00 -43.46 33.82
CA TYR A 650 14.99 -42.54 32.68
C TYR A 650 13.56 -42.12 32.33
N VAL A 651 13.42 -40.96 31.68
CA VAL A 651 12.15 -40.48 31.12
C VAL A 651 12.32 -40.18 29.64
N MET A 652 11.36 -40.63 28.82
CA MET A 652 11.23 -40.21 27.44
C MET A 652 10.06 -39.23 27.36
N VAL A 653 10.30 -38.03 26.85
CA VAL A 653 9.28 -36.99 26.72
C VAL A 653 8.91 -36.87 25.25
N SER A 654 7.67 -37.24 24.91
CA SER A 654 7.10 -37.15 23.56
C SER A 654 5.99 -36.09 23.47
N ALA A 655 6.03 -35.07 24.34
CA ALA A 655 5.09 -33.95 24.31
C ALA A 655 5.26 -33.15 23.01
N SER A 656 4.15 -32.59 22.50
CA SER A 656 4.19 -31.73 21.32
C SER A 656 5.03 -30.47 21.58
N LEU A 657 5.57 -29.88 20.52
CA LEU A 657 6.42 -28.68 20.63
C LEU A 657 5.71 -27.54 21.34
N GLY A 658 4.44 -27.28 21.03
CA GLY A 658 3.64 -26.24 21.70
C GLY A 658 3.46 -26.47 23.20
N VAL A 659 3.38 -27.73 23.66
CA VAL A 659 3.36 -28.03 25.11
C VAL A 659 4.73 -27.74 25.74
N LEU A 660 5.83 -28.02 25.05
CA LEU A 660 7.19 -27.71 25.52
C LEU A 660 7.52 -26.21 25.50
N GLN A 661 6.93 -25.46 24.57
CA GLN A 661 7.00 -23.99 24.48
C GLN A 661 6.08 -23.30 25.50
N SER A 662 5.20 -24.06 26.15
CA SER A 662 4.36 -23.56 27.24
C SER A 662 4.98 -23.84 28.60
N ASP A 663 4.55 -23.12 29.63
CA ASP A 663 4.95 -23.37 31.02
C ASP A 663 4.17 -24.53 31.68
N LEU A 664 3.50 -25.40 30.90
CA LEU A 664 2.64 -26.46 31.45
C LEU A 664 3.42 -27.61 32.12
N ILE A 665 4.68 -27.84 31.73
CA ILE A 665 5.57 -28.87 32.31
C ILE A 665 6.85 -28.21 32.83
N GLN A 666 7.09 -28.31 34.14
CA GLN A 666 8.31 -27.81 34.76
C GLN A 666 9.41 -28.87 34.79
N PHE A 667 10.61 -28.51 34.32
CA PHE A 667 11.81 -29.34 34.41
C PHE A 667 12.68 -28.93 35.60
N LYS A 668 13.10 -29.89 36.43
CA LYS A 668 13.95 -29.66 37.62
C LYS A 668 15.16 -30.62 37.64
N PRO A 669 16.41 -30.14 37.45
CA PRO A 669 16.77 -28.76 37.13
C PRO A 669 16.21 -28.31 35.78
N GLN A 670 16.24 -27.00 35.52
CA GLN A 670 15.83 -26.45 34.23
C GLN A 670 16.62 -27.08 33.08
N LEU A 671 15.98 -27.17 31.91
CA LEU A 671 16.67 -27.62 30.70
C LEU A 671 17.86 -26.71 30.39
N THR A 672 18.86 -27.26 29.71
CA THR A 672 20.04 -26.49 29.30
C THR A 672 19.63 -25.35 28.36
N ALA A 673 20.37 -24.24 28.40
CA ALA A 673 20.07 -23.07 27.57
C ALA A 673 19.99 -23.39 26.06
N TRP A 674 20.86 -24.28 25.55
CA TRP A 674 20.80 -24.71 24.15
C TRP A 674 19.53 -25.50 23.82
N LYS A 675 19.02 -26.30 24.76
CA LYS A 675 17.79 -27.08 24.57
C LYS A 675 16.56 -26.18 24.61
N ILE A 676 16.56 -25.19 25.49
CA ILE A 676 15.54 -24.13 25.53
C ILE A 676 15.57 -23.34 24.22
N LEU A 677 16.73 -22.86 23.78
CA LEU A 677 16.87 -22.16 22.50
C LEU A 677 16.32 -23.00 21.34
N ALA A 678 16.65 -24.30 21.27
CA ALA A 678 16.11 -25.18 20.25
C ALA A 678 14.58 -25.33 20.32
N ILE A 679 13.99 -25.40 21.52
CA ILE A 679 12.52 -25.47 21.68
C ILE A 679 11.84 -24.19 21.17
N TYR A 680 12.43 -23.02 21.41
CA TYR A 680 11.84 -21.73 21.05
C TYR A 680 12.25 -21.21 19.66
N GLN A 681 13.21 -21.83 18.98
CA GLN A 681 13.62 -21.49 17.62
C GLN A 681 12.82 -22.21 16.54
N PHE A 682 12.12 -23.31 16.88
CA PHE A 682 11.23 -24.00 15.95
C PHE A 682 9.84 -23.39 16.02
N ASP A 683 9.29 -23.04 14.86
CA ASP A 683 7.90 -22.58 14.76
C ASP A 683 6.93 -23.77 14.83
N MET A 684 5.72 -23.53 15.36
CA MET A 684 4.63 -24.49 15.37
C MET A 684 3.43 -23.89 14.64
N ALA A 685 3.22 -24.35 13.42
CA ALA A 685 2.11 -23.95 12.58
C ALA A 685 0.77 -24.44 13.14
N VAL A 686 -0.31 -23.68 12.91
CA VAL A 686 -1.67 -24.06 13.29
C VAL A 686 -2.50 -24.30 12.04
N TYR A 687 -2.95 -25.54 11.87
CA TYR A 687 -3.81 -25.95 10.76
C TYR A 687 -5.16 -26.45 11.28
N THR A 688 -6.26 -25.84 10.81
CA THR A 688 -7.63 -26.19 11.23
C THR A 688 -8.47 -26.62 10.03
N LYS A 689 -8.96 -27.88 10.05
CA LYS A 689 -9.91 -28.38 9.03
C LYS A 689 -11.34 -27.99 9.40
N ILE A 690 -11.97 -27.13 8.61
CA ILE A 690 -13.39 -26.79 8.79
C ILE A 690 -14.24 -27.71 7.92
N PHE A 691 -15.18 -28.42 8.53
CA PHE A 691 -16.12 -29.28 7.80
C PHE A 691 -17.46 -28.57 7.66
N VAL A 692 -17.91 -28.40 6.41
CA VAL A 692 -19.17 -27.74 6.08
C VAL A 692 -20.09 -28.73 5.39
N LYS A 693 -21.28 -28.97 5.95
CA LYS A 693 -22.25 -29.92 5.44
C LYS A 693 -23.40 -29.20 4.77
N PHE A 694 -23.65 -29.51 3.50
CA PHE A 694 -24.76 -28.95 2.73
C PHE A 694 -25.91 -29.94 2.56
N PRO A 695 -27.16 -29.46 2.43
CA PRO A 695 -28.34 -30.33 2.25
C PRO A 695 -28.39 -30.96 0.86
N LYS A 696 -27.80 -30.31 -0.14
CA LYS A 696 -27.64 -30.78 -1.51
C LYS A 696 -26.27 -30.36 -2.02
N ARG A 697 -25.69 -31.15 -2.93
CA ARG A 697 -24.50 -30.76 -3.67
C ARG A 697 -24.86 -29.67 -4.68
N PHE A 698 -24.03 -28.64 -4.79
CA PHE A 698 -24.17 -27.56 -5.77
C PHE A 698 -22.88 -27.33 -6.60
N TRP A 699 -21.77 -27.96 -6.22
CA TRP A 699 -20.52 -27.89 -6.96
C TRP A 699 -20.41 -29.04 -7.99
N PRO A 700 -19.74 -28.81 -9.13
CA PRO A 700 -19.73 -29.76 -10.25
C PRO A 700 -18.90 -31.04 -10.02
N GLU A 701 -19.08 -32.06 -10.87
CA GLU A 701 -18.33 -33.33 -10.90
C GLU A 701 -17.29 -33.37 -12.03
N GLY A 702 -16.16 -34.06 -11.80
CA GLY A 702 -15.13 -34.32 -12.82
C GLY A 702 -13.78 -34.74 -12.22
N ALA A 703 -12.94 -35.38 -13.04
CA ALA A 703 -11.55 -35.69 -12.67
C ALA A 703 -10.77 -34.39 -12.43
N GLY A 704 -10.01 -34.30 -11.33
CA GLY A 704 -9.22 -33.12 -10.97
C GLY A 704 -9.97 -32.01 -10.21
N ARG A 705 -11.25 -32.20 -9.83
CA ARG A 705 -12.05 -31.22 -9.06
C ARG A 705 -12.15 -31.56 -7.57
N GLU A 706 -11.10 -32.18 -7.02
CA GLU A 706 -11.05 -32.60 -5.61
C GLU A 706 -10.72 -31.44 -4.65
N PHE A 707 -10.08 -30.39 -5.16
CA PHE A 707 -9.74 -29.17 -4.42
C PHE A 707 -10.39 -27.95 -5.06
N PHE A 708 -10.85 -27.02 -4.23
CA PHE A 708 -11.28 -25.68 -4.64
C PHE A 708 -10.44 -24.65 -3.90
N LEU A 709 -9.75 -23.77 -4.65
CA LEU A 709 -8.92 -22.72 -4.08
C LEU A 709 -9.67 -21.39 -4.09
N TYR A 710 -9.71 -20.72 -2.94
CA TYR A 710 -10.27 -19.37 -2.81
C TYR A 710 -9.14 -18.36 -2.65
N ALA A 711 -9.05 -17.43 -3.60
CA ALA A 711 -8.07 -16.36 -3.61
C ALA A 711 -8.66 -15.08 -3.01
N SER A 712 -8.05 -14.55 -1.96
CA SER A 712 -8.49 -13.30 -1.31
C SER A 712 -7.29 -12.45 -0.90
N THR A 713 -7.46 -11.13 -0.95
CA THR A 713 -6.48 -10.17 -0.40
C THR A 713 -6.58 -10.05 1.12
N ARG A 714 -7.62 -10.61 1.76
CA ARG A 714 -7.71 -10.70 3.22
C ARG A 714 -6.68 -11.72 3.70
N ARG A 715 -5.55 -11.28 4.25
CA ARG A 715 -4.63 -12.18 4.97
C ARG A 715 -5.40 -12.85 6.11
N GLY A 716 -5.50 -14.18 6.07
CA GLY A 716 -6.15 -14.99 7.09
C GLY A 716 -5.40 -14.94 8.41
N TYR A 717 -5.63 -13.90 9.22
CA TYR A 717 -5.45 -14.00 10.66
C TYR A 717 -6.77 -14.49 11.24
N TYR A 718 -6.90 -15.80 11.43
CA TYR A 718 -8.01 -16.37 12.18
C TYR A 718 -7.47 -16.76 13.55
N GLY A 719 -7.82 -15.95 14.55
CA GLY A 719 -7.47 -16.19 15.95
C GLY A 719 -8.02 -17.52 16.48
N VAL A 720 -7.59 -17.89 17.67
CA VAL A 720 -8.07 -19.06 18.40
C VAL A 720 -9.53 -18.81 18.81
N TRP A 721 -10.49 -19.50 18.21
CA TRP A 721 -11.92 -19.28 18.48
C TRP A 721 -12.55 -20.35 19.37
N GLN A 722 -13.17 -19.91 20.46
CA GLN A 722 -14.05 -20.73 21.30
C GLN A 722 -15.45 -20.87 20.65
N GLN A 723 -15.67 -21.93 19.84
CA GLN A 723 -16.91 -22.26 19.09
C GLN A 723 -17.22 -21.22 18.00
N PRO A 724 -17.63 -21.63 16.79
CA PRO A 724 -18.03 -20.68 15.77
C PRO A 724 -19.34 -20.02 16.22
N ASP A 725 -19.24 -18.78 16.67
CA ASP A 725 -20.39 -17.91 16.84
C ASP A 725 -21.13 -17.72 15.49
N SER A 726 -22.30 -17.10 15.52
CA SER A 726 -23.10 -16.85 14.31
C SER A 726 -22.32 -16.05 13.26
N GLN A 727 -21.33 -15.24 13.67
CA GLN A 727 -20.49 -14.45 12.79
C GLN A 727 -19.51 -15.33 11.99
N THR A 728 -18.80 -16.24 12.66
CA THR A 728 -17.87 -17.18 12.02
C THR A 728 -18.56 -18.04 10.96
N LYS A 729 -19.78 -18.51 11.26
CA LYS A 729 -20.59 -19.27 10.30
C LYS A 729 -21.01 -18.43 9.09
N ALA A 730 -21.32 -17.16 9.29
CA ALA A 730 -21.67 -16.25 8.21
C ALA A 730 -20.47 -15.96 7.31
N GLU A 731 -19.28 -15.78 7.88
CA GLU A 731 -18.03 -15.55 7.13
C GLU A 731 -17.64 -16.77 6.28
N ILE A 732 -17.73 -17.98 6.85
CA ILE A 732 -17.49 -19.23 6.09
C ILE A 732 -18.46 -19.31 4.90
N MET A 733 -19.75 -19.01 5.13
CA MET A 733 -20.76 -19.04 4.09
C MET A 733 -20.57 -17.93 3.04
N GLU A 734 -20.04 -16.76 3.42
CA GLU A 734 -19.67 -15.68 2.48
C GLU A 734 -18.55 -16.15 1.54
N VAL A 735 -17.52 -16.81 2.07
CA VAL A 735 -16.43 -17.40 1.27
C VAL A 735 -16.99 -18.44 0.30
N VAL A 736 -17.78 -19.40 0.78
CA VAL A 736 -18.35 -20.45 -0.08
C VAL A 736 -19.21 -19.85 -1.20
N ARG A 737 -20.09 -18.89 -0.88
CA ARG A 737 -20.90 -18.22 -1.91
C ARG A 737 -20.04 -17.43 -2.91
N SER A 738 -18.93 -16.86 -2.46
CA SER A 738 -17.98 -16.16 -3.32
C SER A 738 -17.22 -17.10 -4.26
N MET A 739 -17.01 -18.36 -3.85
CA MET A 739 -16.36 -19.38 -4.69
C MET A 739 -17.28 -19.88 -5.81
N PHE A 740 -18.59 -19.84 -5.61
CA PHE A 740 -19.59 -20.33 -6.55
C PHE A 740 -20.65 -19.26 -6.86
N PRO A 741 -20.26 -18.11 -7.45
CA PRO A 741 -21.13 -16.95 -7.60
C PRO A 741 -22.33 -17.19 -8.55
N ASP A 742 -22.20 -18.16 -9.45
CA ASP A 742 -23.22 -18.51 -10.43
C ASP A 742 -24.14 -19.65 -9.98
N GLU A 743 -23.91 -20.22 -8.80
CA GLU A 743 -24.66 -21.36 -8.27
C GLU A 743 -25.63 -20.96 -7.14
N ASP A 744 -26.77 -21.66 -7.06
CA ASP A 744 -27.70 -21.54 -5.93
C ASP A 744 -27.14 -22.29 -4.69
N VAL A 745 -26.19 -21.65 -4.01
CA VAL A 745 -25.52 -22.19 -2.82
C VAL A 745 -26.50 -22.23 -1.62
N PRO A 746 -26.93 -23.41 -1.17
CA PRO A 746 -27.81 -23.53 0.00
C PRO A 746 -27.05 -23.21 1.29
N ASP A 747 -27.77 -22.80 2.33
CA ASP A 747 -27.18 -22.70 3.67
C ASP A 747 -26.66 -24.05 4.16
N ALA A 748 -25.53 -24.01 4.87
CA ALA A 748 -24.98 -25.20 5.49
C ALA A 748 -25.95 -25.76 6.55
N THR A 749 -26.22 -27.06 6.48
CA THR A 749 -26.94 -27.80 7.52
C THR A 749 -26.11 -28.00 8.78
N ASP A 750 -24.78 -28.01 8.65
CA ASP A 750 -23.86 -28.13 9.78
C ASP A 750 -22.50 -27.53 9.44
N ILE A 751 -21.82 -26.96 10.44
CA ILE A 751 -20.46 -26.43 10.33
C ILE A 751 -19.69 -26.87 11.57
N LEU A 752 -18.73 -27.76 11.38
CA LEU A 752 -17.84 -28.26 12.43
C LEU A 752 -16.47 -27.59 12.29
N VAL A 753 -16.10 -26.81 13.30
CA VAL A 753 -14.76 -26.24 13.48
C VAL A 753 -14.09 -26.99 14.63
N PRO A 754 -13.13 -27.89 14.37
CA PRO A 754 -12.40 -28.62 15.41
C PRO A 754 -11.63 -27.65 16.30
N ARG A 755 -11.74 -27.84 17.62
CA ARG A 755 -10.98 -27.06 18.59
C ARG A 755 -9.70 -27.82 18.94
N TRP A 756 -8.56 -27.23 18.63
CA TRP A 756 -7.25 -27.75 19.04
C TRP A 756 -6.67 -26.99 20.24
N TRP A 757 -7.15 -25.76 20.50
CA TRP A 757 -6.78 -24.93 21.64
C TRP A 757 -8.02 -24.61 22.48
N SER A 758 -8.00 -25.02 23.76
CA SER A 758 -8.93 -24.55 24.78
C SER A 758 -8.16 -24.36 26.08
N ASP A 759 -8.57 -23.40 26.92
CA ASP A 759 -7.92 -23.10 28.20
C ASP A 759 -7.97 -24.24 29.22
N SER A 760 -8.66 -25.34 28.93
CA SER A 760 -8.67 -26.52 29.78
C SER A 760 -7.61 -27.53 29.34
N ALA A 761 -6.61 -27.73 30.19
CA ALA A 761 -5.61 -28.81 30.10
C ALA A 761 -6.22 -30.23 30.12
N SER A 762 -7.55 -30.37 30.20
CA SER A 762 -8.26 -31.65 30.38
C SER A 762 -8.42 -32.49 29.10
N GLN A 763 -7.87 -32.06 27.96
CA GLN A 763 -7.86 -32.85 26.71
C GLN A 763 -6.48 -33.40 26.32
N TYR A 764 -5.41 -33.08 27.07
CA TYR A 764 -4.04 -33.54 26.81
C TYR A 764 -3.54 -34.50 27.89
#